data_AF-A0A4S2LY44-F1
#
_entry.id   AF-A0A4S2LY44-F1
#
_cell.length_a   1.000
_cell.length_b   1.000
_cell.length_c   1.000
_cell.angle_alpha   90.00
_cell.angle_beta   90.00
_cell.angle_gamma   90.00
#
_symmetry.space_group_name_H-M   'P 1'
#
loop_
_entity.id
_entity.type
_entity.pdbx_description
1 polymer ?
#
loop_
_entity_poly.entity_id
_entity_poly.type
_entity_poly.pdbx_seq_one_letter_code
_entity_poly.pdbx_strand_id
1 'polypeptide(L)'
;MNEGSRPCQSAGSVLERTGTLTSGCSTSSMRDSGSGDASFEPAMLPDTVGDFDSGYNRLGNFEFRSNAHVLRDPAGPSTVFTGACRGRDITGFAASDRRSDHHGTGNHTSECNSTLNSRQLRLGHLFFKRTLHKPACCHHCGEVIWGLISTGFQCEFCNLLAHERCHLSVYSSCTSVAPLHVKFHTSHCWSDPVHFKRKFCNVCRKRLEGTMSVRCEVCEYYCHVDCQDYAVNDCKRGASFQPGKPMFPPPQTHHWREGNLPPNSKCAHCRKTCWSSECLTGYRCQWCGLTAHASCVPQLSDKCDFGTLRDIMLPAQCVSLPRPTTPIEHIIEIIKRPRSRTLSEEWSSSGDSKEDSWQDHRSPRETADLASSDEYVCVFDGIGGLRRHSWHSFTFSKTMSTYSVVKRCLKAFHLAGTPEIFNVYEVNDRDGRENKLNLNVNFRSQLLFDAKQPSIVLRVKEPEETEMLIKVYAGDLRNILPQNASDYEEVWIDPSTTSADCLNIALEKFGCGHLGSDDCYLSSVCMDRQVYERRLADDELLVSFFSQLRQESARTSQLTRLELRFVVDDAAGSHAVSLFVGNLKENLSQRLYECILLEKLGEEYRWDTIDAIYYESGCLVLTYRASEKAERAYDLLKDAMLMDKQLTALLLPTIHPRHLPAGVQPLLVFVNLKSGGCQGLDLIVAFRRLLNPFQVFNLDYGGPLPGLYCFRHLSSYKILICGGDGTVGWTLSCLDIVGQDAACNSPPIAPLPLGTGNDLARVLRWGSGYSSTEDPLSILKDVVAAEEVQLDRWTFVVRPAEEFKDETKLALETQNNAPTTNEENSIMIIMNSYFGIGIDADLSLDFHNARSENPSKFNSRIHNKGVYFKIGLRKMMNRTACKDLHKQIVVVADGKLLTLPPIEGLIVLNIHSWGGGANPWGLEKDDVFSKPTHYDGLLEVVGISGVVHMGQIYSGLGSGIRLAQAGHVRKTIGPRLRVTCEPHSYFSFVILVEDPLKNGTPNSN
;
A
#
# COMPACT_ATOMS: atom_id res chain seq x y z
N MET A 1 14.60 56.00 22.57
CA MET A 1 15.06 57.21 23.28
C MET A 1 16.52 57.02 23.63
N ASN A 2 17.31 58.05 23.35
CA ASN A 2 18.74 58.27 23.58
C ASN A 2 19.70 57.35 22.81
N GLU A 3 20.27 57.81 21.70
CA GLU A 3 21.43 58.74 21.53
C GLU A 3 22.63 57.86 21.11
N GLY A 4 23.42 58.10 20.07
CA GLY A 4 23.54 59.19 19.11
C GLY A 4 24.80 58.93 18.25
N SER A 5 25.00 59.82 17.27
CA SER A 5 26.29 60.13 16.61
C SER A 5 26.85 59.21 15.50
N ARG A 6 26.48 59.61 14.27
CA ARG A 6 27.24 59.74 12.99
C ARG A 6 28.79 59.92 13.11
N PRO A 7 29.54 60.17 11.99
CA PRO A 7 29.72 59.47 10.70
C PRO A 7 31.22 59.43 10.25
N CYS A 8 31.56 58.78 9.13
CA CYS A 8 32.65 59.15 8.17
C CYS A 8 32.61 58.13 7.01
N GLN A 9 32.25 58.50 5.77
CA GLN A 9 33.01 59.21 4.72
C GLN A 9 34.17 58.43 4.07
N SER A 10 34.05 58.36 2.74
CA SER A 10 35.12 58.29 1.71
C SER A 10 35.83 56.95 1.56
N ALA A 11 36.33 56.54 0.40
CA ALA A 11 36.17 56.88 -1.02
C ALA A 11 37.13 55.91 -1.75
N GLY A 12 36.90 55.66 -3.04
CA GLY A 12 38.04 55.58 -3.98
C GLY A 12 38.25 54.29 -4.78
N SER A 13 38.29 54.52 -6.10
CA SER A 13 38.96 53.79 -7.21
C SER A 13 38.34 52.44 -7.64
N VAL A 14 37.86 52.21 -8.88
CA VAL A 14 38.22 52.65 -10.26
C VAL A 14 39.57 52.16 -10.76
N LEU A 15 39.55 51.19 -11.70
CA LEU A 15 40.33 51.04 -12.95
C LEU A 15 40.19 49.57 -13.40
N GLU A 16 39.41 49.20 -14.42
CA GLU A 16 39.51 49.46 -15.88
C GLU A 16 40.76 48.82 -16.53
N ARG A 17 40.52 47.84 -17.44
CA ARG A 17 41.05 47.70 -18.82
C ARG A 17 41.63 46.33 -19.25
N THR A 18 41.07 45.88 -20.40
CA THR A 18 41.72 45.28 -21.61
C THR A 18 42.51 43.96 -21.46
N GLY A 19 42.51 43.00 -22.40
CA GLY A 19 41.97 42.86 -23.75
C GLY A 19 42.61 41.62 -24.43
N THR A 20 41.86 40.99 -25.35
CA THR A 20 42.29 40.28 -26.60
C THR A 20 43.52 39.36 -26.66
N LEU A 21 43.33 38.14 -27.21
CA LEU A 21 43.99 37.55 -28.41
C LEU A 21 43.83 36.00 -28.42
N THR A 22 42.98 35.42 -29.27
CA THR A 22 43.25 34.73 -30.56
C THR A 22 43.90 33.34 -30.53
N SER A 23 43.14 32.34 -31.01
CA SER A 23 43.47 31.36 -32.09
C SER A 23 42.45 30.21 -31.98
N GLY A 24 41.76 29.70 -33.01
CA GLY A 24 41.93 29.81 -34.44
C GLY A 24 42.10 28.40 -35.04
N CYS A 25 41.00 27.76 -35.45
CA CYS A 25 41.00 26.99 -36.70
C CYS A 25 39.57 26.74 -37.19
N SER A 26 39.39 26.95 -38.48
CA SER A 26 38.16 27.06 -39.24
C SER A 26 38.18 26.03 -40.38
N THR A 27 37.10 26.02 -41.18
CA THR A 27 36.87 25.40 -42.50
C THR A 27 36.10 24.07 -42.45
N SER A 28 35.06 23.81 -43.24
CA SER A 28 34.44 24.57 -44.34
C SER A 28 33.08 23.98 -44.73
N SER A 29 32.23 24.84 -45.27
CA SER A 29 30.93 24.65 -45.92
C SER A 29 30.97 23.88 -47.25
N MET A 30 29.83 23.27 -47.65
CA MET A 30 29.15 23.36 -48.98
C MET A 30 27.82 22.55 -48.90
N ARG A 31 26.64 23.16 -49.03
CA ARG A 31 25.82 23.43 -50.26
C ARG A 31 25.52 22.19 -51.13
N ASP A 32 24.25 21.78 -51.16
CA ASP A 32 23.36 21.66 -52.35
C ASP A 32 22.08 20.87 -51.96
N SER A 33 20.90 21.49 -51.95
CA SER A 33 19.90 21.65 -53.05
C SER A 33 19.11 20.37 -53.38
N GLY A 34 17.78 20.44 -53.28
CA GLY A 34 16.86 19.33 -53.56
C GLY A 34 15.40 19.61 -53.18
N SER A 35 14.74 20.36 -54.06
CA SER A 35 13.30 20.67 -54.13
C SER A 35 12.38 19.44 -54.22
N GLY A 36 11.14 19.57 -53.74
CA GLY A 36 10.04 18.64 -54.05
C GLY A 36 8.70 19.06 -53.45
N ASP A 37 8.02 19.99 -54.11
CA ASP A 37 6.59 20.28 -53.93
C ASP A 37 5.72 19.05 -54.23
N ALA A 38 4.64 18.86 -53.46
CA ALA A 38 3.34 18.38 -53.97
C ALA A 38 2.24 18.55 -52.92
N SER A 39 1.53 19.67 -53.01
CA SER A 39 0.13 19.85 -52.61
C SER A 39 -0.79 18.81 -53.25
N PHE A 40 -1.79 18.28 -52.53
CA PHE A 40 -3.13 17.97 -53.07
C PHE A 40 -4.12 17.65 -51.93
N GLU A 41 -5.00 18.62 -51.63
CA GLU A 41 -6.40 18.37 -51.23
C GLU A 41 -7.18 17.89 -52.48
N PRO A 42 -8.29 17.12 -52.34
CA PRO A 42 -9.59 17.80 -52.34
C PRO A 42 -10.76 17.13 -51.57
N ALA A 43 -11.63 18.01 -51.07
CA ALA A 43 -13.11 18.04 -51.20
C ALA A 43 -14.05 17.11 -50.40
N MET A 44 -14.65 17.73 -49.36
CA MET A 44 -16.08 17.90 -49.00
C MET A 44 -17.26 17.07 -49.61
N LEU A 45 -18.07 16.53 -48.66
CA LEU A 45 -19.56 16.56 -48.46
C LEU A 45 -20.52 15.73 -49.38
N PRO A 46 -21.81 15.47 -49.01
CA PRO A 46 -22.52 15.52 -47.70
C PRO A 46 -23.51 14.34 -47.39
N ASP A 47 -24.00 14.33 -46.14
CA ASP A 47 -25.33 13.95 -45.59
C ASP A 47 -26.10 12.69 -46.02
N THR A 48 -26.56 11.91 -45.03
CA THR A 48 -28.00 11.66 -44.80
C THR A 48 -28.31 11.12 -43.39
N VAL A 49 -29.47 11.55 -42.92
CA VAL A 49 -30.12 11.41 -41.61
C VAL A 49 -30.72 10.02 -41.38
N GLY A 50 -30.81 9.59 -40.11
CA GLY A 50 -31.70 8.50 -39.68
C GLY A 50 -31.72 8.28 -38.16
N ASP A 51 -32.60 8.99 -37.46
CA ASP A 51 -33.06 8.65 -36.10
C ASP A 51 -33.84 7.31 -36.11
N PHE A 52 -33.72 6.49 -35.05
CA PHE A 52 -34.85 5.93 -34.27
C PHE A 52 -34.40 4.95 -33.15
N ASP A 53 -34.91 5.26 -31.96
CA ASP A 53 -35.15 4.56 -30.70
C ASP A 53 -35.00 3.02 -30.48
N SER A 54 -34.51 2.71 -29.27
CA SER A 54 -34.95 1.65 -28.31
C SER A 54 -34.74 0.14 -28.58
N GLY A 55 -34.30 -0.59 -27.52
CA GLY A 55 -34.75 -1.99 -27.27
C GLY A 55 -33.69 -3.10 -27.04
N TYR A 56 -33.55 -3.51 -25.78
CA TYR A 56 -33.21 -4.84 -25.21
C TYR A 56 -32.69 -6.04 -26.05
N ASN A 57 -31.65 -6.69 -25.49
CA ASN A 57 -31.30 -8.13 -25.46
C ASN A 57 -31.22 -8.97 -26.76
N ARG A 58 -30.00 -9.44 -27.10
CA ARG A 58 -29.62 -10.89 -27.11
C ARG A 58 -28.19 -11.16 -27.62
N LEU A 59 -27.52 -12.05 -26.89
CA LEU A 59 -26.54 -13.07 -27.29
C LEU A 59 -26.05 -13.10 -28.76
N GLY A 60 -24.71 -13.09 -28.92
CA GLY A 60 -24.04 -13.52 -30.15
C GLY A 60 -22.54 -13.69 -29.93
N ASN A 61 -22.10 -14.95 -29.73
CA ASN A 61 -20.70 -15.35 -29.82
C ASN A 61 -20.16 -15.05 -31.23
N PHE A 62 -19.01 -14.38 -31.33
CA PHE A 62 -18.20 -14.42 -32.53
C PHE A 62 -16.72 -14.64 -32.17
N GLU A 63 -16.24 -15.83 -32.51
CA GLU A 63 -14.85 -16.22 -32.56
C GLU A 63 -14.13 -15.45 -33.66
N PHE A 64 -13.00 -14.79 -33.33
CA PHE A 64 -12.03 -14.37 -34.32
C PHE A 64 -10.86 -15.36 -34.34
N ARG A 65 -10.80 -16.14 -35.42
CA ARG A 65 -9.61 -16.89 -35.85
C ARG A 65 -8.56 -15.91 -36.37
N SER A 66 -7.36 -15.93 -35.81
CA SER A 66 -6.17 -15.34 -36.44
C SER A 66 -5.25 -16.45 -36.94
N ASN A 67 -5.12 -16.51 -38.27
CA ASN A 67 -4.06 -17.23 -38.97
C ASN A 67 -2.75 -16.43 -38.82
N ALA A 68 -1.65 -17.08 -38.44
CA ALA A 68 -0.31 -16.53 -38.60
C ALA A 68 0.60 -17.58 -39.25
N HIS A 69 1.19 -17.17 -40.37
CA HIS A 69 2.05 -17.92 -41.25
C HIS A 69 3.38 -18.34 -40.59
N VAL A 70 3.79 -19.56 -40.92
CA VAL A 70 5.07 -20.18 -40.56
C VAL A 70 6.13 -19.79 -41.59
N LEU A 71 7.29 -19.29 -41.14
CA LEU A 71 8.53 -19.21 -41.92
C LEU A 71 9.52 -20.28 -41.42
N ARG A 72 9.90 -21.16 -42.35
CA ARG A 72 11.08 -22.08 -42.38
C ARG A 72 12.32 -21.26 -42.81
N ASP A 73 13.61 -21.57 -42.62
CA ASP A 73 14.50 -22.72 -42.28
C ASP A 73 15.92 -22.08 -41.99
N PRO A 74 17.11 -22.75 -41.78
CA PRO A 74 17.48 -24.18 -41.91
C PRO A 74 18.38 -24.82 -40.80
N ALA A 75 18.59 -26.15 -40.97
CA ALA A 75 19.48 -27.18 -40.36
C ALA A 75 20.88 -26.76 -39.86
N GLY A 76 21.64 -27.44 -38.96
CA GLY A 76 21.68 -28.75 -38.25
C GLY A 76 23.04 -28.79 -37.47
N PRO A 77 23.58 -29.91 -36.89
CA PRO A 77 23.06 -31.26 -36.68
C PRO A 77 23.06 -31.74 -35.20
N SER A 78 22.47 -32.92 -35.07
CA SER A 78 22.19 -33.81 -33.93
C SER A 78 23.39 -34.47 -33.22
N THR A 79 23.24 -34.73 -31.92
CA THR A 79 23.65 -36.01 -31.29
C THR A 79 22.58 -36.51 -30.30
N VAL A 80 22.33 -37.80 -30.45
CA VAL A 80 21.27 -38.66 -29.88
C VAL A 80 21.69 -39.18 -28.50
N PHE A 81 20.77 -39.33 -27.53
CA PHE A 81 20.57 -40.60 -26.83
C PHE A 81 19.17 -40.69 -26.20
N THR A 82 18.57 -41.84 -26.45
CA THR A 82 17.18 -42.26 -26.33
C THR A 82 16.81 -42.80 -24.96
N GLY A 83 15.52 -42.74 -24.60
CA GLY A 83 14.97 -43.50 -23.47
C GLY A 83 13.46 -43.33 -23.31
N ALA A 84 12.68 -43.72 -24.33
CA ALA A 84 11.23 -43.74 -24.29
C ALA A 84 10.69 -44.92 -23.47
N CYS A 85 9.57 -44.72 -22.77
CA CYS A 85 8.54 -45.75 -22.59
C CYS A 85 7.15 -45.08 -22.46
N ARG A 86 6.36 -45.19 -23.53
CA ARG A 86 4.92 -44.93 -23.57
C ARG A 86 4.16 -46.08 -22.92
N GLY A 87 3.05 -45.75 -22.27
CA GLY A 87 2.21 -46.68 -21.51
C GLY A 87 1.28 -47.58 -22.31
N ARG A 88 0.38 -48.23 -21.57
CA ARG A 88 -0.89 -48.77 -22.06
C ARG A 88 -1.83 -49.06 -20.88
N ASP A 89 -3.07 -48.61 -21.03
CA ASP A 89 -4.24 -49.03 -20.26
C ASP A 89 -4.53 -50.53 -20.45
N ILE A 90 -5.22 -51.16 -19.49
CA ILE A 90 -6.34 -52.10 -19.69
C ILE A 90 -7.02 -52.40 -18.32
N THR A 91 -8.32 -52.58 -18.45
CA THR A 91 -9.44 -52.74 -17.51
C THR A 91 -9.45 -54.02 -16.64
N GLY A 92 -9.94 -53.86 -15.38
CA GLY A 92 -10.97 -54.67 -14.70
C GLY A 92 -10.72 -56.15 -14.38
N PHE A 93 -10.92 -56.56 -13.11
CA PHE A 93 -11.72 -57.71 -12.70
C PHE A 93 -11.91 -57.77 -11.17
N ALA A 94 -13.06 -58.32 -10.75
CA ALA A 94 -13.58 -58.37 -9.40
C ALA A 94 -13.27 -59.69 -8.67
N ALA A 95 -13.25 -59.59 -7.33
CA ALA A 95 -13.59 -60.54 -6.25
C ALA A 95 -13.53 -62.07 -6.46
N SER A 96 -12.83 -62.79 -5.56
CA SER A 96 -13.45 -63.67 -4.52
C SER A 96 -12.43 -64.61 -3.82
N ASP A 97 -12.58 -64.68 -2.49
CA ASP A 97 -12.36 -65.76 -1.51
C ASP A 97 -11.34 -66.91 -1.73
N ARG A 98 -10.50 -67.16 -0.70
CA ARG A 98 -10.63 -68.33 0.21
C ARG A 98 -9.57 -68.35 1.34
N ARG A 99 -10.02 -68.80 2.51
CA ARG A 99 -9.29 -69.09 3.76
C ARG A 99 -8.50 -70.40 3.68
N SER A 100 -7.36 -70.49 4.37
CA SER A 100 -6.97 -71.68 5.15
C SER A 100 -5.88 -71.33 6.19
N ASP A 101 -6.17 -71.66 7.45
CA ASP A 101 -5.34 -71.49 8.64
C ASP A 101 -4.05 -72.32 8.62
N HIS A 102 -2.96 -71.80 9.20
CA HIS A 102 -1.98 -72.61 9.95
C HIS A 102 -1.28 -71.78 11.04
N HIS A 103 -1.30 -72.32 12.26
CA HIS A 103 -0.64 -71.82 13.46
C HIS A 103 0.89 -71.90 13.35
N GLY A 104 1.57 -70.84 13.77
CA GLY A 104 3.01 -70.83 14.02
C GLY A 104 3.41 -69.63 14.85
N THR A 105 3.62 -69.84 16.15
CA THR A 105 4.16 -68.86 17.10
C THR A 105 5.61 -68.51 16.75
N GLY A 106 5.89 -67.24 16.49
CA GLY A 106 7.25 -66.73 16.29
C GLY A 106 7.29 -65.23 16.44
N ASN A 107 8.00 -64.75 17.46
CA ASN A 107 8.36 -63.34 17.66
C ASN A 107 9.15 -62.84 16.45
N HIS A 108 8.59 -61.90 15.70
CA HIS A 108 9.36 -61.05 14.79
C HIS A 108 8.93 -59.59 14.94
N THR A 109 9.90 -58.80 15.42
CA THR A 109 9.97 -57.35 15.34
C THR A 109 9.68 -56.87 13.92
N SER A 110 8.55 -56.18 13.73
CA SER A 110 8.25 -55.52 12.46
C SER A 110 9.08 -54.25 12.33
N GLU A 111 10.13 -54.32 11.52
CA GLU A 111 10.74 -53.16 10.86
C GLU A 111 9.63 -52.35 10.17
N CYS A 112 9.38 -51.14 10.66
CA CYS A 112 8.38 -50.25 10.11
C CYS A 112 9.08 -49.02 9.51
N ASN A 113 9.10 -48.97 8.17
CA ASN A 113 9.17 -47.79 7.30
C ASN A 113 10.43 -46.90 7.35
N SER A 114 11.51 -47.36 6.72
CA SER A 114 12.71 -46.57 6.38
C SER A 114 12.68 -45.89 5.00
N THR A 115 11.51 -45.69 4.39
CA THR A 115 11.39 -44.95 3.11
C THR A 115 10.28 -43.90 3.16
N LEU A 116 10.44 -42.88 4.01
CA LEU A 116 9.79 -41.59 3.78
C LEU A 116 10.41 -40.98 2.52
N ASN A 117 9.57 -40.75 1.51
CA ASN A 117 9.96 -40.20 0.21
C ASN A 117 10.74 -38.88 0.41
N SER A 118 11.92 -38.72 -0.19
CA SER A 118 12.82 -37.54 0.03
C SER A 118 12.14 -36.18 -0.18
N ARG A 119 11.07 -36.14 -0.99
CA ARG A 119 10.24 -34.97 -1.26
C ARG A 119 9.29 -34.61 -0.11
N GLN A 120 8.80 -35.57 0.68
CA GLN A 120 7.98 -35.30 1.86
C GLN A 120 8.80 -34.71 3.01
N LEU A 121 10.05 -35.18 3.20
CA LEU A 121 11.00 -34.51 4.11
C LEU A 121 11.23 -33.05 3.71
N ARG A 122 11.42 -32.78 2.41
CA ARG A 122 11.60 -31.41 1.91
C ARG A 122 10.38 -30.50 2.09
N LEU A 123 9.16 -31.03 2.13
CA LEU A 123 7.95 -30.21 2.34
C LEU A 123 7.44 -30.21 3.78
N GLY A 124 8.07 -31.00 4.67
CA GLY A 124 7.86 -30.98 6.12
C GLY A 124 6.49 -31.45 6.60
N HIS A 125 5.70 -32.14 5.77
CA HIS A 125 4.40 -32.68 6.19
C HIS A 125 4.56 -34.04 6.85
N LEU A 126 4.06 -34.16 8.08
CA LEU A 126 3.92 -35.43 8.79
C LEU A 126 2.47 -35.91 8.67
N PHE A 127 2.22 -36.77 7.69
CA PHE A 127 0.88 -37.30 7.40
C PHE A 127 0.55 -38.53 8.25
N PHE A 128 -0.65 -38.56 8.81
CA PHE A 128 -1.23 -39.76 9.41
C PHE A 128 -2.58 -40.07 8.76
N LYS A 129 -2.93 -41.36 8.70
CA LYS A 129 -4.22 -41.81 8.18
C LYS A 129 -5.31 -41.41 9.17
N ARG A 130 -6.33 -40.71 8.69
CA ARG A 130 -7.47 -40.23 9.45
C ARG A 130 -8.77 -40.73 8.83
N THR A 131 -9.60 -41.35 9.66
CA THR A 131 -10.99 -41.68 9.31
C THR A 131 -11.84 -40.42 9.40
N LEU A 132 -12.58 -40.13 8.34
CA LEU A 132 -13.45 -38.96 8.25
C LEU A 132 -14.90 -39.39 8.45
N HIS A 133 -15.55 -38.81 9.46
CA HIS A 133 -16.96 -39.08 9.76
C HIS A 133 -17.93 -38.18 8.97
N LYS A 134 -17.40 -37.25 8.18
CA LYS A 134 -18.14 -36.31 7.33
C LYS A 134 -17.38 -36.13 6.01
N PRO A 135 -18.07 -35.88 4.89
CA PRO A 135 -17.42 -35.52 3.64
C PRO A 135 -16.48 -34.32 3.86
N ALA A 136 -15.25 -34.44 3.38
CA ALA A 136 -14.25 -33.38 3.43
C ALA A 136 -13.54 -33.27 2.10
N CYS A 137 -12.99 -32.11 1.79
CA CYS A 137 -12.27 -31.87 0.54
C CYS A 137 -10.76 -31.98 0.74
N CYS A 138 -10.08 -32.49 -0.28
CA CYS A 138 -8.62 -32.48 -0.34
C CYS A 138 -8.13 -31.06 -0.60
N HIS A 139 -7.21 -30.56 0.23
CA HIS A 139 -6.64 -29.21 0.08
C HIS A 139 -5.74 -29.09 -1.17
N HIS A 140 -5.19 -30.21 -1.66
CA HIS A 140 -4.32 -30.23 -2.84
C HIS A 140 -5.09 -30.15 -4.17
N CYS A 141 -6.08 -31.02 -4.39
CA CYS A 141 -6.85 -31.04 -5.66
C CYS A 141 -8.22 -30.35 -5.58
N GLY A 142 -8.72 -30.06 -4.37
CA GLY A 142 -10.03 -29.45 -4.14
C GLY A 142 -11.22 -30.42 -4.23
N GLU A 143 -11.00 -31.69 -4.58
CA GLU A 143 -12.07 -32.68 -4.72
C GLU A 143 -12.45 -33.33 -3.38
N VAL A 144 -13.70 -33.79 -3.29
CA VAL A 144 -14.24 -34.49 -2.11
C VAL A 144 -13.53 -35.84 -1.90
N ILE A 145 -13.30 -36.19 -0.64
CA ILE A 145 -12.78 -37.48 -0.19
C ILE A 145 -13.99 -38.40 0.08
N TRP A 146 -14.30 -39.29 -0.87
CA TRP A 146 -15.49 -40.17 -0.87
C TRP A 146 -15.26 -41.54 -0.20
N GLY A 147 -16.32 -42.12 0.40
CA GLY A 147 -16.36 -43.49 0.96
C GLY A 147 -17.32 -43.66 2.15
N LEU A 148 -17.87 -44.86 2.36
CA LEU A 148 -18.74 -45.22 3.52
C LEU A 148 -18.04 -45.02 4.88
N ILE A 149 -16.71 -45.15 4.87
CA ILE A 149 -15.78 -44.77 5.94
C ILE A 149 -14.60 -44.08 5.23
N SER A 150 -14.81 -42.86 4.72
CA SER A 150 -13.79 -42.21 3.89
C SER A 150 -12.50 -41.98 4.70
N THR A 151 -11.39 -42.56 4.22
CA THR A 151 -10.08 -42.37 4.84
C THR A 151 -9.27 -41.38 4.02
N GLY A 152 -8.59 -40.47 4.72
CA GLY A 152 -7.70 -39.49 4.12
C GLY A 152 -6.42 -39.36 4.94
N PHE A 153 -5.44 -38.62 4.43
CA PHE A 153 -4.22 -38.31 5.16
C PHE A 153 -4.29 -36.88 5.66
N GLN A 154 -3.99 -36.68 6.94
CA GLN A 154 -3.93 -35.35 7.53
C GLN A 154 -2.53 -35.04 8.04
N CYS A 155 -2.02 -33.86 7.73
CA CYS A 155 -0.79 -33.35 8.32
C CYS A 155 -1.02 -32.95 9.78
N GLU A 156 -0.14 -33.41 10.68
CA GLU A 156 -0.24 -33.19 12.13
C GLU A 156 -0.07 -31.72 12.55
N PHE A 157 0.71 -30.95 11.80
CA PHE A 157 1.06 -29.55 12.11
C PHE A 157 0.06 -28.55 11.52
N CYS A 158 -0.09 -28.54 10.19
CA CYS A 158 -0.92 -27.53 9.50
C CYS A 158 -2.35 -28.00 9.21
N ASN A 159 -2.75 -29.20 9.63
CA ASN A 159 -4.05 -29.82 9.37
C ASN A 159 -4.39 -30.06 7.90
N LEU A 160 -3.42 -29.99 6.98
CA LEU A 160 -3.64 -30.24 5.55
C LEU A 160 -4.22 -31.64 5.35
N LEU A 161 -5.41 -31.71 4.77
CA LEU A 161 -6.09 -32.94 4.43
C LEU A 161 -5.87 -33.28 2.94
N ALA A 162 -5.41 -34.48 2.65
CA ALA A 162 -5.16 -34.97 1.30
C ALA A 162 -5.77 -36.37 1.08
N HIS A 163 -6.12 -36.68 -0.18
CA HIS A 163 -6.41 -38.07 -0.55
C HIS A 163 -5.16 -38.94 -0.38
N GLU A 164 -5.38 -40.25 -0.25
CA GLU A 164 -4.33 -41.25 -0.35
C GLU A 164 -3.49 -41.11 -1.63
N ARG A 165 -4.12 -40.84 -2.78
CA ARG A 165 -3.39 -40.57 -4.04
C ARG A 165 -2.66 -39.22 -4.08
N CYS A 166 -3.02 -38.25 -3.24
CA CYS A 166 -2.53 -36.87 -3.30
C CYS A 166 -1.43 -36.57 -2.26
N HIS A 167 -1.38 -37.29 -1.14
CA HIS A 167 -0.55 -36.91 0.02
C HIS A 167 0.97 -36.96 -0.26
N LEU A 168 1.41 -37.73 -1.25
CA LEU A 168 2.82 -37.79 -1.69
C LEU A 168 3.20 -36.67 -2.68
N SER A 169 2.22 -36.01 -3.30
CA SER A 169 2.42 -35.02 -4.36
C SER A 169 1.96 -33.60 -3.97
N VAL A 170 1.71 -33.37 -2.68
CA VAL A 170 1.29 -32.07 -2.17
C VAL A 170 2.30 -30.99 -2.57
N TYR A 171 1.80 -29.87 -3.07
CA TYR A 171 2.62 -28.75 -3.55
C TYR A 171 3.00 -27.77 -2.44
N SER A 172 2.07 -27.46 -1.52
CA SER A 172 2.29 -26.54 -0.40
C SER A 172 3.33 -27.10 0.59
N SER A 173 4.23 -26.25 1.08
CA SER A 173 5.07 -26.56 2.25
C SER A 173 4.26 -26.56 3.55
N CYS A 174 4.66 -27.38 4.52
CA CYS A 174 4.11 -27.36 5.87
C CYS A 174 4.53 -26.09 6.60
N THR A 175 3.69 -25.55 7.49
CA THR A 175 3.98 -24.32 8.25
C THR A 175 5.22 -24.42 9.14
N SER A 176 5.63 -25.63 9.54
CA SER A 176 6.85 -25.85 10.32
C SER A 176 8.14 -25.65 9.52
N VAL A 177 8.11 -25.82 8.19
CA VAL A 177 9.30 -25.67 7.33
C VAL A 177 9.16 -24.58 6.28
N ALA A 178 7.94 -24.09 6.01
CA ALA A 178 7.69 -23.05 5.02
C ALA A 178 8.53 -21.78 5.26
N PRO A 179 8.70 -21.28 6.51
CA PRO A 179 9.63 -20.17 6.78
C PRO A 179 11.08 -20.45 6.37
N LEU A 180 11.52 -21.71 6.40
CA LEU A 180 12.87 -22.12 6.00
C LEU A 180 13.08 -22.13 4.47
N HIS A 181 12.01 -22.03 3.68
CA HIS A 181 12.07 -22.00 2.21
C HIS A 181 11.78 -20.62 1.61
N VAL A 182 11.53 -19.61 2.46
CA VAL A 182 11.33 -18.23 2.01
C VAL A 182 12.62 -17.74 1.35
N LYS A 183 12.53 -17.37 0.07
CA LYS A 183 13.66 -16.80 -0.71
C LYS A 183 13.84 -15.31 -0.48
N PHE A 184 12.72 -14.59 -0.36
CA PHE A 184 12.69 -13.16 -0.11
C PHE A 184 11.73 -12.92 1.04
N HIS A 185 12.28 -12.52 2.18
CA HIS A 185 11.50 -12.26 3.38
C HIS A 185 10.85 -10.88 3.27
N THR A 186 9.55 -10.79 3.56
CA THR A 186 8.81 -9.53 3.59
C THR A 186 7.70 -9.67 4.62
N SER A 187 7.69 -8.79 5.61
CA SER A 187 6.68 -8.76 6.66
C SER A 187 5.29 -8.46 6.11
N HIS A 188 4.27 -9.05 6.73
CA HIS A 188 2.86 -8.75 6.43
C HIS A 188 2.41 -7.44 7.10
N CYS A 189 1.50 -6.73 6.44
CA CYS A 189 0.81 -5.56 7.01
C CYS A 189 -0.53 -6.01 7.59
N TRP A 190 -0.58 -6.33 8.87
CA TRP A 190 -1.78 -6.90 9.48
C TRP A 190 -2.86 -5.84 9.74
N SER A 191 -4.10 -6.17 9.41
CA SER A 191 -5.27 -5.39 9.82
C SER A 191 -5.52 -5.50 11.33
N ASP A 192 -6.41 -4.64 11.84
CA ASP A 192 -7.02 -4.87 13.15
C ASP A 192 -7.73 -6.25 13.21
N PRO A 193 -7.80 -6.87 14.40
CA PRO A 193 -8.56 -8.11 14.59
C PRO A 193 -10.05 -7.93 14.27
N VAL A 194 -10.56 -8.79 13.38
CA VAL A 194 -11.96 -8.79 12.96
C VAL A 194 -12.48 -10.22 12.74
N HIS A 195 -13.80 -10.39 12.62
CA HIS A 195 -14.39 -11.66 12.25
C HIS A 195 -14.54 -11.79 10.72
N PHE A 196 -13.90 -12.80 10.14
CA PHE A 196 -14.06 -13.13 8.71
C PHE A 196 -15.03 -14.31 8.52
N LYS A 197 -16.06 -14.09 7.70
CA LYS A 197 -16.98 -15.15 7.26
C LYS A 197 -16.45 -15.85 6.01
N ARG A 198 -16.64 -17.17 5.90
CA ARG A 198 -16.30 -17.98 4.71
C ARG A 198 -14.83 -17.86 4.27
N LYS A 199 -13.92 -17.71 5.22
CA LYS A 199 -12.47 -17.66 5.02
C LYS A 199 -11.79 -18.72 5.88
N PHE A 200 -10.60 -19.12 5.45
CA PHE A 200 -9.77 -20.13 6.11
C PHE A 200 -8.44 -19.52 6.53
N CYS A 201 -7.94 -19.95 7.68
CA CYS A 201 -6.61 -19.60 8.16
C CYS A 201 -5.54 -20.23 7.25
N ASN A 202 -4.62 -19.42 6.73
CA ASN A 202 -3.50 -19.87 5.90
C ASN A 202 -2.45 -20.67 6.71
N VAL A 203 -2.47 -20.59 8.04
CA VAL A 203 -1.56 -21.35 8.93
C VAL A 203 -2.16 -22.71 9.30
N CYS A 204 -3.31 -22.69 9.99
CA CYS A 204 -3.91 -23.92 10.55
C CYS A 204 -4.97 -24.57 9.64
N ARG A 205 -5.33 -23.94 8.52
CA ARG A 205 -6.31 -24.39 7.50
C ARG A 205 -7.75 -24.54 7.98
N LYS A 206 -8.04 -24.19 9.24
CA LYS A 206 -9.41 -24.16 9.79
C LYS A 206 -10.16 -22.91 9.34
N ARG A 207 -11.49 -22.95 9.42
CA ARG A 207 -12.36 -21.79 9.18
C ARG A 207 -12.08 -20.69 10.21
N LEU A 208 -12.18 -19.43 9.79
CA LEU A 208 -12.01 -18.24 10.64
C LEU A 208 -13.31 -17.83 11.34
N GLU A 209 -14.44 -18.37 10.90
CA GLU A 209 -15.76 -18.01 11.41
C GLU A 209 -15.88 -18.36 12.90
N GLY A 210 -16.30 -17.38 13.70
CA GLY A 210 -16.46 -17.51 15.15
C GLY A 210 -15.21 -17.22 15.98
N THR A 211 -14.09 -16.81 15.37
CA THR A 211 -12.85 -16.47 16.09
C THR A 211 -12.29 -15.14 15.59
N MET A 212 -11.63 -14.38 16.46
CA MET A 212 -10.88 -13.18 16.08
C MET A 212 -9.76 -13.55 15.12
N SER A 213 -9.65 -12.80 14.03
CA SER A 213 -8.74 -13.10 12.93
C SER A 213 -8.20 -11.82 12.32
N VAL A 214 -7.03 -11.91 11.70
CA VAL A 214 -6.38 -10.80 11.01
C VAL A 214 -6.18 -11.14 9.54
N ARG A 215 -6.03 -10.11 8.72
CA ARG A 215 -5.70 -10.23 7.30
C ARG A 215 -4.56 -9.29 6.96
N CYS A 216 -3.61 -9.76 6.16
CA CYS A 216 -2.63 -8.90 5.54
C CYS A 216 -3.29 -8.00 4.48
N GLU A 217 -3.19 -6.69 4.64
CA GLU A 217 -3.79 -5.67 3.77
C GLU A 217 -3.15 -5.60 2.38
N VAL A 218 -1.98 -6.20 2.20
CA VAL A 218 -1.24 -6.19 0.92
C VAL A 218 -1.41 -7.50 0.14
N CYS A 219 -1.34 -8.67 0.79
CA CYS A 219 -1.34 -9.97 0.07
C CYS A 219 -2.49 -10.91 0.43
N GLU A 220 -3.48 -10.43 1.18
CA GLU A 220 -4.66 -11.20 1.62
C GLU A 220 -4.31 -12.52 2.32
N TYR A 221 -3.20 -12.55 3.05
CA TYR A 221 -2.91 -13.65 3.96
C TYR A 221 -3.87 -13.56 5.14
N TYR A 222 -4.67 -14.60 5.38
CA TYR A 222 -5.62 -14.62 6.48
C TYR A 222 -5.15 -15.57 7.57
N CYS A 223 -5.25 -15.18 8.84
CA CYS A 223 -5.02 -16.11 9.95
C CYS A 223 -5.85 -15.74 11.17
N HIS A 224 -6.02 -16.70 12.08
CA HIS A 224 -6.46 -16.40 13.44
C HIS A 224 -5.43 -15.50 14.12
N VAL A 225 -5.85 -14.69 15.10
CA VAL A 225 -4.92 -13.90 15.92
C VAL A 225 -3.85 -14.80 16.53
N ASP A 226 -4.25 -15.95 17.09
CA ASP A 226 -3.33 -16.93 17.69
C ASP A 226 -2.42 -17.62 16.66
N CYS A 227 -2.77 -17.57 15.38
CA CYS A 227 -1.96 -18.11 14.29
C CYS A 227 -1.02 -17.07 13.67
N GLN A 228 -1.13 -15.79 14.05
CA GLN A 228 -0.39 -14.69 13.43
C GLN A 228 1.13 -14.86 13.55
N ASP A 229 1.61 -15.29 14.72
CA ASP A 229 3.04 -15.50 15.00
C ASP A 229 3.68 -16.62 14.16
N TYR A 230 2.87 -17.49 13.53
CA TYR A 230 3.33 -18.57 12.65
C TYR A 230 3.05 -18.31 11.17
N ALA A 231 2.59 -17.11 10.82
CA ALA A 231 2.49 -16.73 9.43
C ALA A 231 3.89 -16.70 8.79
N VAL A 232 3.98 -17.21 7.56
CA VAL A 232 5.23 -17.19 6.80
C VAL A 232 5.50 -15.76 6.34
N ASN A 233 6.64 -15.17 6.66
CA ASN A 233 7.02 -13.80 6.28
C ASN A 233 7.41 -13.67 4.80
N ASP A 234 6.46 -13.96 3.89
CA ASP A 234 6.61 -13.94 2.44
C ASP A 234 5.59 -12.99 1.77
N CYS A 235 5.36 -11.82 2.36
CA CYS A 235 4.44 -10.83 1.78
C CYS A 235 4.85 -10.39 0.36
N LYS A 236 3.95 -9.74 -0.36
CA LYS A 236 4.16 -9.25 -1.73
C LYS A 236 5.31 -8.22 -1.75
N ARG A 237 6.43 -8.56 -2.38
CA ARG A 237 7.63 -7.72 -2.46
C ARG A 237 7.45 -6.53 -3.42
N GLY A 238 7.15 -5.34 -2.91
CA GLY A 238 6.96 -4.12 -3.72
C GLY A 238 8.24 -3.49 -4.26
N ALA A 239 9.42 -3.85 -3.73
CA ALA A 239 10.70 -3.26 -4.11
C ALA A 239 11.80 -4.32 -4.12
N SER A 240 12.62 -4.29 -5.15
CA SER A 240 13.67 -5.28 -5.37
C SER A 240 14.96 -4.71 -5.91
N PHE A 241 14.95 -3.46 -6.38
CA PHE A 241 16.16 -2.82 -6.84
C PHE A 241 17.04 -2.40 -5.66
N GLN A 242 18.33 -2.68 -5.80
CA GLN A 242 19.37 -2.23 -4.89
C GLN A 242 20.39 -1.46 -5.74
N PRO A 243 20.41 -0.12 -5.66
CA PRO A 243 21.40 0.69 -6.39
C PRO A 243 22.86 0.28 -6.06
N GLY A 244 23.82 0.67 -6.88
CA GLY A 244 25.25 0.41 -6.66
C GLY A 244 25.71 -1.05 -6.84
N LYS A 245 24.82 -2.00 -7.13
CA LYS A 245 25.15 -3.42 -7.34
C LYS A 245 25.09 -3.78 -8.84
N PRO A 246 26.00 -4.64 -9.36
CA PRO A 246 25.96 -5.07 -10.75
C PRO A 246 24.63 -5.78 -11.05
N MET A 247 23.96 -5.42 -12.15
CA MET A 247 22.57 -5.80 -12.40
C MET A 247 22.40 -6.71 -13.62
N PHE A 248 21.71 -7.82 -13.40
CA PHE A 248 20.50 -8.16 -14.16
C PHE A 248 19.40 -8.43 -13.13
N PRO A 249 18.40 -7.56 -12.93
CA PRO A 249 17.31 -7.87 -12.00
C PRO A 249 16.64 -9.17 -12.48
N PRO A 250 16.36 -10.13 -11.59
CA PRO A 250 15.63 -11.31 -12.00
C PRO A 250 14.27 -10.88 -12.56
N PRO A 251 13.81 -11.50 -13.66
CA PRO A 251 12.54 -11.15 -14.26
C PRO A 251 11.42 -11.30 -13.24
N GLN A 252 10.42 -10.42 -13.30
CA GLN A 252 9.25 -10.50 -12.42
C GLN A 252 8.62 -11.89 -12.46
N THR A 253 8.52 -12.54 -11.30
CA THR A 253 7.86 -13.84 -11.17
C THR A 253 6.48 -13.73 -10.52
N HIS A 254 5.67 -14.76 -10.68
CA HIS A 254 4.40 -14.87 -9.97
C HIS A 254 4.61 -14.97 -8.45
N HIS A 255 3.83 -14.20 -7.69
CA HIS A 255 3.76 -14.34 -6.23
C HIS A 255 2.51 -15.13 -5.83
N TRP A 256 2.65 -16.43 -5.60
CA TRP A 256 1.53 -17.34 -5.37
C TRP A 256 1.06 -17.36 -3.92
N ARG A 257 -0.22 -17.06 -3.68
CA ARG A 257 -0.88 -17.23 -2.37
C ARG A 257 -1.90 -18.36 -2.42
N GLU A 258 -1.89 -19.20 -1.39
CA GLU A 258 -2.80 -20.35 -1.29
C GLU A 258 -4.20 -19.93 -0.81
N GLY A 259 -5.21 -20.45 -1.49
CA GLY A 259 -6.59 -20.52 -1.05
C GLY A 259 -7.32 -19.18 -0.96
N ASN A 260 -8.45 -19.21 -0.24
CA ASN A 260 -9.36 -18.07 -0.05
C ASN A 260 -9.82 -17.38 -1.36
N LEU A 261 -9.78 -18.14 -2.46
CA LEU A 261 -10.10 -17.66 -3.81
C LEU A 261 -11.53 -17.14 -3.92
N PRO A 262 -11.81 -16.19 -4.84
CA PRO A 262 -13.17 -15.83 -5.19
C PRO A 262 -13.98 -17.04 -5.67
N PRO A 263 -15.29 -17.12 -5.38
CA PRO A 263 -16.17 -18.15 -5.94
C PRO A 263 -16.04 -18.24 -7.46
N ASN A 264 -16.14 -19.46 -8.00
CA ASN A 264 -16.04 -19.75 -9.43
C ASN A 264 -14.67 -19.50 -10.09
N SER A 265 -13.61 -19.21 -9.32
CA SER A 265 -12.24 -19.09 -9.86
C SER A 265 -11.85 -20.30 -10.72
N LYS A 266 -11.26 -20.06 -11.89
CA LYS A 266 -10.89 -21.07 -12.88
C LYS A 266 -9.37 -21.20 -12.99
N CYS A 267 -8.87 -22.43 -13.04
CA CYS A 267 -7.46 -22.68 -13.22
C CYS A 267 -7.00 -22.23 -14.61
N ALA A 268 -5.93 -21.45 -14.69
CA ALA A 268 -5.36 -20.98 -15.95
C ALA A 268 -4.83 -22.12 -16.84
N HIS A 269 -4.35 -23.21 -16.23
CA HIS A 269 -3.84 -24.38 -16.96
C HIS A 269 -4.99 -25.27 -17.48
N CYS A 270 -5.79 -25.85 -16.58
CA CYS A 270 -6.79 -26.86 -16.94
C CYS A 270 -8.22 -26.32 -17.17
N ARG A 271 -8.46 -25.03 -16.95
CA ARG A 271 -9.76 -24.33 -17.07
C ARG A 271 -10.87 -24.80 -16.12
N LYS A 272 -10.64 -25.81 -15.27
CA LYS A 272 -11.59 -26.27 -14.26
C LYS A 272 -11.63 -25.34 -13.05
N THR A 273 -12.71 -25.41 -12.26
CA THR A 273 -12.84 -24.64 -11.01
C THR A 273 -11.74 -25.04 -10.03
N CYS A 274 -11.02 -24.06 -9.47
CA CYS A 274 -9.94 -24.27 -8.50
C CYS A 274 -10.21 -23.64 -7.13
N TRP A 275 -11.44 -23.19 -6.89
CA TRP A 275 -11.93 -22.67 -5.62
C TRP A 275 -12.74 -23.74 -4.85
N SER A 276 -12.82 -23.61 -3.52
CA SER A 276 -13.70 -24.41 -2.66
C SER A 276 -14.29 -23.56 -1.51
N SER A 277 -15.56 -23.82 -1.16
CA SER A 277 -16.18 -23.32 0.08
C SER A 277 -15.86 -24.17 1.31
N GLU A 278 -15.33 -25.38 1.11
CA GLU A 278 -15.19 -26.39 2.15
C GLU A 278 -13.76 -26.51 2.70
N CYS A 279 -12.76 -26.08 1.93
CA CYS A 279 -11.36 -26.14 2.35
C CYS A 279 -10.52 -25.02 1.73
N LEU A 280 -9.34 -24.77 2.31
CA LEU A 280 -8.32 -23.90 1.74
C LEU A 280 -7.63 -24.60 0.57
N THR A 281 -7.97 -24.25 -0.67
CA THR A 281 -7.39 -24.85 -1.89
C THR A 281 -7.29 -23.87 -3.04
N GLY A 282 -6.44 -24.21 -4.02
CA GLY A 282 -6.10 -23.36 -5.15
C GLY A 282 -5.06 -22.30 -4.80
N TYR A 283 -4.55 -21.62 -5.82
CA TYR A 283 -3.54 -20.58 -5.71
C TYR A 283 -3.93 -19.37 -6.55
N ARG A 284 -3.56 -18.18 -6.08
CA ARG A 284 -3.72 -16.91 -6.80
C ARG A 284 -2.42 -16.14 -6.81
N CYS A 285 -2.01 -15.68 -7.99
CA CYS A 285 -0.92 -14.74 -8.12
C CYS A 285 -1.34 -13.35 -7.59
N GLN A 286 -0.57 -12.78 -6.67
CA GLN A 286 -0.82 -11.45 -6.08
C GLN A 286 -0.46 -10.27 -7.01
N TRP A 287 0.15 -10.55 -8.16
CA TRP A 287 0.50 -9.54 -9.17
C TRP A 287 -0.52 -9.51 -10.30
N CYS A 288 -0.66 -10.61 -11.05
CA CYS A 288 -1.56 -10.66 -12.21
C CYS A 288 -2.96 -11.22 -11.90
N GLY A 289 -3.22 -11.69 -10.68
CA GLY A 289 -4.52 -12.27 -10.30
C GLY A 289 -4.80 -13.67 -10.85
N LEU A 290 -3.90 -14.25 -11.63
CA LEU A 290 -4.05 -15.57 -12.24
C LEU A 290 -4.24 -16.66 -11.18
N THR A 291 -5.22 -17.55 -11.39
CA THR A 291 -5.55 -18.62 -10.45
C THR A 291 -5.22 -20.01 -10.99
N ALA A 292 -4.80 -20.93 -10.12
CA ALA A 292 -4.47 -22.30 -10.51
C ALA A 292 -4.72 -23.32 -9.39
N HIS A 293 -4.91 -24.60 -9.75
CA HIS A 293 -4.81 -25.69 -8.76
C HIS A 293 -3.37 -25.84 -8.29
N ALA A 294 -3.19 -26.39 -7.08
CA ALA A 294 -1.87 -26.68 -6.51
C ALA A 294 -0.99 -27.54 -7.45
N SER A 295 -1.58 -28.56 -8.06
CA SER A 295 -0.90 -29.45 -9.03
C SER A 295 -0.61 -28.80 -10.37
N CYS A 296 -1.31 -27.72 -10.72
CA CYS A 296 -1.16 -27.02 -12.00
C CYS A 296 -0.15 -25.87 -11.93
N VAL A 297 0.18 -25.36 -10.74
CA VAL A 297 1.16 -24.25 -10.59
C VAL A 297 2.50 -24.57 -11.26
N PRO A 298 3.12 -25.76 -11.05
CA PRO A 298 4.40 -26.10 -11.70
C PRO A 298 4.36 -26.20 -13.23
N GLN A 299 3.16 -26.19 -13.83
CA GLN A 299 2.96 -26.29 -15.29
C GLN A 299 2.78 -24.92 -15.95
N LEU A 300 2.73 -23.86 -15.14
CA LEU A 300 2.65 -22.48 -15.61
C LEU A 300 4.05 -21.90 -15.79
N SER A 301 4.16 -20.86 -16.61
CA SER A 301 5.38 -20.06 -16.64
C SER A 301 5.60 -19.41 -15.28
N ASP A 302 6.86 -19.30 -14.85
CA ASP A 302 7.19 -18.55 -13.64
C ASP A 302 7.13 -17.03 -13.85
N LYS A 303 7.19 -16.56 -15.11
CA LYS A 303 7.19 -15.13 -15.48
C LYS A 303 5.79 -14.54 -15.33
N CYS A 304 5.70 -13.44 -14.59
CA CYS A 304 4.47 -12.68 -14.42
C CYS A 304 4.51 -11.38 -15.23
N ASP A 305 3.49 -11.17 -16.05
CA ASP A 305 3.30 -9.98 -16.90
C ASP A 305 2.36 -8.94 -16.26
N PHE A 306 1.95 -9.13 -15.00
CA PHE A 306 0.95 -8.32 -14.28
C PHE A 306 -0.48 -8.36 -14.85
N GLY A 307 -0.75 -9.20 -15.86
CA GLY A 307 -2.09 -9.41 -16.41
C GLY A 307 -2.72 -8.13 -16.96
N THR A 308 -3.97 -7.85 -16.58
CA THR A 308 -4.75 -6.72 -17.11
C THR A 308 -4.27 -5.35 -16.62
N LEU A 309 -3.38 -5.31 -15.63
CA LEU A 309 -2.88 -4.06 -15.04
C LEU A 309 -1.45 -3.72 -15.47
N ARG A 310 -0.89 -4.47 -16.43
CA ARG A 310 0.52 -4.35 -16.84
C ARG A 310 0.93 -2.95 -17.29
N ASP A 311 0.02 -2.23 -17.95
CA ASP A 311 0.31 -0.92 -18.55
C ASP A 311 0.41 0.17 -17.48
N ILE A 312 -0.13 -0.07 -16.28
CA ILE A 312 -0.15 0.87 -15.14
C ILE A 312 0.59 0.37 -13.89
N MET A 313 1.23 -0.79 -13.96
CA MET A 313 1.92 -1.39 -12.83
C MET A 313 3.30 -0.77 -12.64
N LEU A 314 3.70 -0.50 -11.40
CA LEU A 314 5.08 -0.20 -11.04
C LEU A 314 5.82 -1.50 -10.69
N PRO A 315 6.71 -2.03 -11.53
CA PRO A 315 7.43 -3.27 -11.23
C PRO A 315 8.34 -3.12 -10.02
N ALA A 316 8.50 -4.17 -9.21
CA ALA A 316 9.35 -4.13 -8.02
C ALA A 316 10.82 -3.82 -8.34
N GLN A 317 11.30 -4.16 -9.54
CA GLN A 317 12.66 -3.87 -10.02
C GLN A 317 12.89 -2.38 -10.32
N CYS A 318 11.85 -1.55 -10.29
CA CYS A 318 11.95 -0.11 -10.48
C CYS A 318 12.01 0.64 -9.14
N VAL A 319 11.87 -0.05 -8.01
CA VAL A 319 11.74 0.57 -6.69
C VAL A 319 12.87 0.08 -5.79
N SER A 320 13.56 1.01 -5.14
CA SER A 320 14.45 0.75 -4.02
C SER A 320 13.87 1.33 -2.73
N LEU A 321 14.17 0.66 -1.62
CA LEU A 321 13.82 1.12 -0.29
C LEU A 321 15.09 1.62 0.43
N PRO A 322 14.95 2.53 1.40
CA PRO A 322 16.05 2.99 2.24
C PRO A 322 16.91 1.87 2.83
N ARG A 323 16.28 0.77 3.24
CA ARG A 323 16.88 -0.55 3.43
C ARG A 323 15.93 -1.64 2.95
N PRO A 324 16.43 -2.81 2.53
CA PRO A 324 15.60 -3.99 2.26
C PRO A 324 14.76 -4.44 3.48
N THR A 325 15.15 -4.01 4.68
CA THR A 325 14.70 -4.55 5.98
C THR A 325 13.79 -3.61 6.74
N THR A 326 13.72 -2.33 6.34
CA THR A 326 12.79 -1.37 6.94
C THR A 326 11.38 -1.94 6.77
N PRO A 327 10.64 -2.16 7.88
CA PRO A 327 9.29 -2.66 7.80
C PRO A 327 8.47 -1.78 6.86
N ILE A 328 7.72 -2.40 5.95
CA ILE A 328 6.91 -1.64 4.98
C ILE A 328 5.87 -0.73 5.69
N GLU A 329 5.53 -1.03 6.95
CA GLU A 329 4.73 -0.18 7.83
C GLU A 329 5.38 1.19 8.14
N HIS A 330 6.71 1.30 8.10
CA HIS A 330 7.43 2.56 8.26
C HIS A 330 7.58 3.33 6.94
N ILE A 331 7.27 2.69 5.80
CA ILE A 331 7.41 3.25 4.46
C ILE A 331 6.01 3.59 3.92
N ILE A 332 5.71 4.89 3.78
CA ILE A 332 4.38 5.39 3.37
C ILE A 332 3.26 5.03 4.38
N GLU A 333 3.64 4.69 5.62
CA GLU A 333 2.74 4.41 6.75
C GLU A 333 1.55 3.52 6.36
N ILE A 334 1.85 2.25 6.02
CA ILE A 334 0.85 1.21 5.85
C ILE A 334 0.26 0.87 7.23
N ILE A 335 -0.59 1.78 7.72
CA ILE A 335 -1.46 1.77 8.89
C ILE A 335 -0.91 0.97 10.09
N LYS A 336 -0.29 1.66 11.05
CA LYS A 336 -0.57 1.38 12.46
C LYS A 336 -1.70 2.30 12.87
N ARG A 337 -2.91 1.77 13.03
CA ARG A 337 -3.86 2.50 13.87
C ARG A 337 -3.25 2.50 15.27
N PRO A 338 -3.07 3.65 15.93
CA PRO A 338 -2.87 3.61 17.37
C PRO A 338 -4.02 2.78 17.93
N ARG A 339 -3.75 1.93 18.93
CA ARG A 339 -4.78 1.23 19.72
C ARG A 339 -5.70 2.27 20.34
N SER A 340 -6.64 2.80 19.56
CA SER A 340 -7.67 3.70 20.01
C SER A 340 -8.64 2.83 20.79
N ARG A 341 -8.71 3.09 22.10
CA ARG A 341 -9.76 2.55 22.96
C ARG A 341 -11.08 2.74 22.22
N THR A 342 -11.73 1.64 21.91
CA THR A 342 -13.00 1.58 21.20
C THR A 342 -14.00 2.58 21.79
N LEU A 343 -14.51 3.48 20.95
CA LEU A 343 -15.67 4.36 21.18
C LEU A 343 -16.99 3.57 21.30
N SER A 344 -16.99 2.51 22.11
CA SER A 344 -18.15 1.65 22.38
C SER A 344 -18.54 1.62 23.87
N GLU A 345 -17.91 2.43 24.73
CA GLU A 345 -18.16 2.44 26.18
C GLU A 345 -18.93 3.67 26.70
N GLU A 346 -19.43 4.56 25.84
CA GLU A 346 -20.41 5.58 26.25
C GLU A 346 -21.85 5.06 26.17
N TRP A 347 -22.14 3.93 26.83
CA TRP A 347 -23.42 3.71 27.50
C TRP A 347 -23.35 2.49 28.43
N SER A 348 -22.67 2.61 29.56
CA SER A 348 -23.04 1.90 30.79
C SER A 348 -22.40 2.58 31.99
N SER A 349 -23.26 3.29 32.73
CA SER A 349 -22.94 3.88 34.03
C SER A 349 -22.73 2.77 35.05
N SER A 350 -21.53 2.66 35.61
CA SER A 350 -21.25 2.48 37.04
C SER A 350 -19.74 2.47 37.27
N GLY A 351 -19.28 3.32 38.19
CA GLY A 351 -17.87 3.51 38.47
C GLY A 351 -17.25 2.34 39.22
N ASP A 352 -16.01 2.02 38.88
CA ASP A 352 -14.92 1.89 39.84
C ASP A 352 -13.57 1.96 39.11
N SER A 353 -12.69 2.79 39.64
CA SER A 353 -11.34 3.06 39.16
C SER A 353 -10.36 1.95 39.57
N LYS A 354 -9.56 1.42 38.63
CA LYS A 354 -8.17 0.98 38.85
C LYS A 354 -7.39 0.74 37.55
N GLU A 355 -6.12 1.10 37.62
CA GLU A 355 -5.10 1.24 36.58
C GLU A 355 -4.68 -0.09 35.91
N ASP A 356 -4.20 0.05 34.67
CA ASP A 356 -3.33 -0.81 33.86
C ASP A 356 -3.44 -2.34 34.00
N SER A 357 -4.22 -2.93 33.09
CA SER A 357 -4.27 -4.37 32.81
C SER A 357 -3.90 -4.63 31.34
N TRP A 358 -2.74 -5.27 31.15
CA TRP A 358 -2.30 -5.82 29.88
C TRP A 358 -3.21 -7.01 29.52
N GLN A 359 -3.84 -6.94 28.35
CA GLN A 359 -4.80 -7.94 27.88
C GLN A 359 -4.14 -9.32 27.69
N ASP A 360 -4.63 -10.30 28.45
CA ASP A 360 -4.38 -11.73 28.31
C ASP A 360 -4.80 -12.20 26.90
N HIS A 361 -3.88 -12.77 26.13
CA HIS A 361 -4.09 -13.20 24.73
C HIS A 361 -4.91 -14.50 24.58
N ARG A 362 -5.74 -14.86 25.58
CA ARG A 362 -6.47 -16.13 25.58
C ARG A 362 -7.85 -16.02 24.94
N SER A 363 -8.28 -17.08 24.27
CA SER A 363 -9.68 -17.22 23.91
C SER A 363 -10.52 -17.51 25.18
N PRO A 364 -11.72 -16.92 25.35
CA PRO A 364 -12.60 -17.21 26.49
C PRO A 364 -12.97 -18.70 26.62
N ARG A 365 -12.85 -19.48 25.54
CA ARG A 365 -13.09 -20.92 25.54
C ARG A 365 -11.98 -21.71 26.24
N GLU A 366 -10.72 -21.32 26.06
CA GLU A 366 -9.60 -22.01 26.74
C GLU A 366 -9.60 -21.71 28.24
N THR A 367 -9.91 -20.48 28.64
CA THR A 367 -9.99 -20.10 30.05
C THR A 367 -11.20 -20.72 30.76
N ALA A 368 -12.31 -20.97 30.05
CA ALA A 368 -13.51 -21.61 30.60
C ALA A 368 -13.40 -23.15 30.70
N ASP A 369 -12.68 -23.80 29.78
CA ASP A 369 -12.48 -25.26 29.79
C ASP A 369 -11.39 -25.68 30.82
N LEU A 370 -10.53 -24.76 31.27
CA LEU A 370 -9.51 -24.99 32.31
C LEU A 370 -10.07 -25.05 33.75
N ALA A 371 -11.36 -24.79 33.95
CA ALA A 371 -12.00 -24.74 35.26
C ALA A 371 -12.42 -26.12 35.82
N SER A 372 -12.06 -27.24 35.18
CA SER A 372 -12.32 -28.59 35.72
C SER A 372 -11.12 -29.53 35.61
N SER A 373 -10.54 -29.90 36.77
CA SER A 373 -9.80 -31.14 37.09
C SER A 373 -8.67 -31.70 36.20
N ASP A 374 -8.33 -31.13 35.05
CA ASP A 374 -7.34 -31.72 34.12
C ASP A 374 -5.91 -31.20 34.33
N GLU A 375 -4.93 -32.12 34.30
CA GLU A 375 -3.50 -31.83 34.40
C GLU A 375 -2.99 -31.20 33.07
N TYR A 376 -2.34 -30.04 33.14
CA TYR A 376 -1.84 -29.32 31.96
C TYR A 376 -0.41 -28.82 32.17
N VAL A 377 0.36 -28.74 31.08
CA VAL A 377 1.77 -28.30 31.11
C VAL A 377 1.89 -26.91 30.48
N CYS A 378 2.64 -26.02 31.11
CA CYS A 378 3.05 -24.74 30.53
C CYS A 378 4.38 -24.94 29.79
N VAL A 379 4.44 -24.60 28.51
CA VAL A 379 5.60 -24.84 27.66
C VAL A 379 6.15 -23.53 27.13
N PHE A 380 7.45 -23.34 27.30
CA PHE A 380 8.23 -22.23 26.76
C PHE A 380 9.20 -22.76 25.69
N ASP A 381 9.41 -22.00 24.62
CA ASP A 381 10.35 -22.35 23.55
C ASP A 381 11.80 -21.93 23.84
N GLY A 382 12.06 -21.37 25.02
CA GLY A 382 13.38 -20.94 25.47
C GLY A 382 13.28 -20.04 26.71
N ILE A 383 14.43 -19.58 27.21
CA ILE A 383 14.50 -18.72 28.40
C ILE A 383 13.88 -17.34 28.11
N GLY A 384 13.96 -16.87 26.87
CA GLY A 384 13.32 -15.61 26.46
C GLY A 384 11.79 -15.66 26.55
N GLY A 385 11.19 -16.81 26.25
CA GLY A 385 9.76 -17.06 26.47
C GLY A 385 9.41 -17.03 27.95
N LEU A 386 10.22 -17.69 28.78
CA LEU A 386 10.04 -17.72 30.24
C LEU A 386 10.09 -16.31 30.85
N ARG A 387 11.11 -15.50 30.51
CA ARG A 387 11.25 -14.12 31.00
C ARG A 387 10.08 -13.21 30.59
N ARG A 388 9.53 -13.44 29.39
CA ARG A 388 8.38 -12.67 28.87
C ARG A 388 7.03 -13.25 29.29
N HIS A 389 7.02 -14.33 30.07
CA HIS A 389 5.81 -15.11 30.38
C HIS A 389 4.98 -15.48 29.13
N SER A 390 5.64 -15.77 28.01
CA SER A 390 5.02 -16.18 26.75
C SER A 390 5.14 -17.70 26.60
N TRP A 391 4.02 -18.41 26.75
CA TRP A 391 3.95 -19.88 26.75
C TRP A 391 2.72 -20.43 26.03
N HIS A 392 2.79 -21.70 25.65
CA HIS A 392 1.62 -22.51 25.26
C HIS A 392 1.34 -23.59 26.29
N SER A 393 0.07 -23.99 26.43
CA SER A 393 -0.25 -25.18 27.23
C SER A 393 -1.03 -26.21 26.44
N PHE A 394 -0.98 -27.43 26.95
CA PHE A 394 -1.87 -28.50 26.57
C PHE A 394 -2.03 -29.47 27.75
N THR A 395 -3.13 -30.22 27.72
CA THR A 395 -3.39 -31.29 28.70
C THR A 395 -2.53 -32.51 28.40
N PHE A 396 -2.08 -33.21 29.44
CA PHE A 396 -1.29 -34.44 29.32
C PHE A 396 -1.92 -35.59 30.09
N SER A 397 -1.75 -36.82 29.58
CA SER A 397 -2.26 -38.02 30.27
C SER A 397 -1.19 -38.58 31.21
N LYS A 398 -1.63 -39.32 32.23
CA LYS A 398 -0.72 -39.99 33.19
C LYS A 398 0.26 -40.98 32.53
N THR A 399 -0.08 -41.50 31.35
CA THR A 399 0.74 -42.47 30.60
C THR A 399 1.61 -41.83 29.51
N MET A 400 1.54 -40.51 29.35
CA MET A 400 2.22 -39.81 28.26
C MET A 400 3.75 -39.86 28.44
N SER A 401 4.47 -40.23 27.38
CA SER A 401 5.93 -40.16 27.35
C SER A 401 6.41 -38.73 27.13
N THR A 402 7.59 -38.40 27.64
CA THR A 402 8.22 -37.08 27.39
C THR A 402 8.42 -36.84 25.89
N TYR A 403 8.78 -37.87 25.11
CA TYR A 403 8.83 -37.80 23.65
C TYR A 403 7.52 -37.27 23.04
N SER A 404 6.37 -37.76 23.52
CA SER A 404 5.06 -37.29 23.05
C SER A 404 4.79 -35.83 23.46
N VAL A 405 5.30 -35.41 24.63
CA VAL A 405 5.18 -34.03 25.13
C VAL A 405 5.98 -33.11 24.23
N VAL A 406 7.25 -33.45 23.94
CA VAL A 406 8.11 -32.68 23.02
C VAL A 406 7.46 -32.59 21.64
N LYS A 407 6.93 -33.70 21.12
CA LYS A 407 6.20 -33.70 19.84
C LYS A 407 5.03 -32.70 19.83
N ARG A 408 4.28 -32.58 20.93
CA ARG A 408 3.24 -31.55 21.08
C ARG A 408 3.81 -30.14 21.19
N CYS A 409 4.97 -29.97 21.82
CA CYS A 409 5.68 -28.68 21.86
C CYS A 409 6.08 -28.23 20.45
N LEU A 410 6.68 -29.11 19.64
CA LEU A 410 7.04 -28.81 18.26
C LEU A 410 5.82 -28.37 17.45
N LYS A 411 4.67 -29.00 17.70
CA LYS A 411 3.41 -28.61 17.08
C LYS A 411 2.92 -27.24 17.56
N ALA A 412 2.95 -26.98 18.86
CA ALA A 412 2.51 -25.71 19.43
C ALA A 412 3.33 -24.53 18.90
N PHE A 413 4.64 -24.69 18.79
CA PHE A 413 5.55 -23.63 18.32
C PHE A 413 5.85 -23.69 16.81
N HIS A 414 5.21 -24.59 16.06
CA HIS A 414 5.49 -24.82 14.63
C HIS A 414 6.99 -24.99 14.32
N LEU A 415 7.70 -25.76 15.15
CA LEU A 415 9.14 -26.02 15.01
C LEU A 415 9.41 -27.14 14.00
N ALA A 416 10.52 -27.02 13.27
CA ALA A 416 11.02 -28.06 12.37
C ALA A 416 11.84 -29.11 13.14
N GLY A 417 11.96 -30.31 12.58
CA GLY A 417 12.79 -31.38 13.12
C GLY A 417 12.03 -32.43 13.93
N THR A 418 12.79 -33.28 14.63
CA THR A 418 12.26 -34.40 15.42
C THR A 418 12.54 -34.20 16.91
N PRO A 419 11.77 -34.79 17.83
CA PRO A 419 11.94 -34.57 19.28
C PRO A 419 13.35 -34.81 19.82
N GLU A 420 14.15 -35.66 19.16
CA GLU A 420 15.50 -36.04 19.58
C GLU A 420 16.50 -34.90 19.51
N ILE A 421 16.26 -33.85 18.71
CA ILE A 421 17.17 -32.69 18.61
C ILE A 421 16.95 -31.68 19.74
N PHE A 422 16.00 -31.93 20.64
CA PHE A 422 15.67 -31.04 21.74
C PHE A 422 15.94 -31.67 23.11
N ASN A 423 16.37 -30.83 24.05
CA ASN A 423 16.32 -31.11 25.47
C ASN A 423 15.10 -30.40 26.07
N VAL A 424 14.47 -31.04 27.07
CA VAL A 424 13.37 -30.44 27.82
C VAL A 424 13.75 -30.39 29.29
N TYR A 425 13.51 -29.24 29.89
CA TYR A 425 13.78 -28.97 31.30
C TYR A 425 12.47 -28.57 31.96
N GLU A 426 12.12 -29.20 33.07
CA GLU A 426 11.14 -28.66 34.00
C GLU A 426 11.81 -27.51 34.77
N VAL A 427 11.12 -26.39 34.92
CA VAL A 427 11.63 -25.19 35.58
C VAL A 427 10.70 -24.81 36.72
N ASN A 428 11.29 -24.47 37.87
CA ASN A 428 10.54 -23.90 38.98
C ASN A 428 10.41 -22.39 38.79
N ASP A 429 9.17 -21.93 38.60
CA ASP A 429 8.86 -20.51 38.34
C ASP A 429 9.29 -19.56 39.48
N ARG A 430 9.52 -20.07 40.70
CA ARG A 430 9.88 -19.24 41.87
C ARG A 430 11.37 -19.00 42.05
N ASP A 431 12.18 -20.03 41.81
CA ASP A 431 13.63 -20.01 42.11
C ASP A 431 14.52 -20.33 40.89
N GLY A 432 13.92 -20.61 39.73
CA GLY A 432 14.62 -20.86 38.47
C GLY A 432 15.38 -22.18 38.40
N ARG A 433 15.22 -23.08 39.39
CA ARG A 433 15.87 -24.40 39.35
C ARG A 433 15.33 -25.22 38.19
N GLU A 434 16.23 -25.97 37.55
CA GLU A 434 15.93 -26.77 36.37
C GLU A 434 16.12 -28.26 36.63
N ASN A 435 15.23 -29.07 36.07
CA ASN A 435 15.28 -30.53 36.09
C ASN A 435 15.19 -31.07 34.66
N LYS A 436 16.26 -31.71 34.17
CA LYS A 436 16.32 -32.23 32.79
C LYS A 436 15.50 -33.51 32.67
N LEU A 437 14.53 -33.51 31.75
CA LEU A 437 13.64 -34.65 31.54
C LEU A 437 14.20 -35.63 30.49
N ASN A 438 14.06 -36.93 30.73
CA ASN A 438 14.41 -37.97 29.78
C ASN A 438 13.25 -38.23 28.80
N LEU A 439 13.55 -38.20 27.49
CA LEU A 439 12.59 -38.38 26.40
C LEU A 439 11.87 -39.74 26.44
N ASN A 440 12.57 -40.80 26.83
CA ASN A 440 12.07 -42.18 26.75
C ASN A 440 11.33 -42.65 28.02
N VAL A 441 11.19 -41.77 29.01
CA VAL A 441 10.54 -42.05 30.28
C VAL A 441 9.17 -41.37 30.31
N ASN A 442 8.29 -41.86 31.19
CA ASN A 442 6.99 -41.23 31.44
C ASN A 442 7.19 -39.78 31.92
N PHE A 443 6.43 -38.84 31.35
CA PHE A 443 6.58 -37.42 31.64
C PHE A 443 6.27 -37.11 33.11
N ARG A 444 5.13 -37.60 33.60
CA ARG A 444 4.62 -37.31 34.94
C ARG A 444 5.54 -37.83 36.04
N SER A 445 6.15 -39.00 35.87
CA SER A 445 6.98 -39.64 36.90
C SER A 445 8.31 -38.93 37.17
N GLN A 446 8.69 -37.96 36.34
CA GLN A 446 9.98 -37.25 36.41
C GLN A 446 9.84 -35.83 36.96
N LEU A 447 8.62 -35.34 37.16
CA LEU A 447 8.35 -33.97 37.63
C LEU A 447 8.71 -33.83 39.11
N LEU A 448 9.42 -32.76 39.45
CA LEU A 448 9.90 -32.48 40.81
C LEU A 448 9.23 -31.28 41.47
N PHE A 449 8.66 -30.35 40.69
CA PHE A 449 8.18 -29.07 41.23
C PHE A 449 6.66 -29.03 41.34
N ASP A 450 5.95 -29.04 40.21
CA ASP A 450 4.48 -29.07 40.17
C ASP A 450 4.00 -30.17 39.23
N ALA A 451 3.47 -31.25 39.83
CA ALA A 451 2.98 -32.39 39.07
C ALA A 451 1.62 -32.13 38.39
N LYS A 452 0.88 -31.08 38.75
CA LYS A 452 -0.41 -30.74 38.12
C LYS A 452 -0.25 -29.68 37.04
N GLN A 453 0.63 -28.71 37.27
CA GLN A 453 0.93 -27.61 36.37
C GLN A 453 2.44 -27.39 36.19
N PRO A 454 3.17 -28.35 35.59
CA PRO A 454 4.60 -28.18 35.36
C PRO A 454 4.87 -27.08 34.32
N SER A 455 5.89 -26.26 34.59
CA SER A 455 6.48 -25.34 33.62
C SER A 455 7.69 -26.02 32.97
N ILE A 456 7.71 -26.13 31.65
CA ILE A 456 8.82 -26.74 30.91
C ILE A 456 9.40 -25.80 29.85
N VAL A 457 10.72 -25.85 29.68
CA VAL A 457 11.46 -25.10 28.67
C VAL A 457 12.06 -26.06 27.66
N LEU A 458 11.77 -25.83 26.39
CA LEU A 458 12.35 -26.53 25.26
C LEU A 458 13.64 -25.83 24.82
N ARG A 459 14.75 -26.57 24.69
CA ARG A 459 16.03 -26.06 24.17
C ARG A 459 16.55 -26.96 23.07
N VAL A 460 17.05 -26.37 21.99
CA VAL A 460 17.76 -27.13 20.94
C VAL A 460 19.05 -27.70 21.57
N LYS A 461 19.35 -28.97 21.31
CA LYS A 461 20.61 -29.59 21.76
C LYS A 461 21.79 -28.84 21.14
N GLU A 462 22.80 -28.55 21.96
CA GLU A 462 24.08 -28.09 21.42
C GLU A 462 24.76 -29.27 20.69
N PRO A 463 25.48 -28.99 19.59
CA PRO A 463 26.30 -30.01 18.94
C PRO A 463 27.30 -30.59 19.94
N GLU A 464 27.49 -31.91 19.91
CA GLU A 464 28.46 -32.62 20.76
C GLU A 464 29.91 -32.39 20.29
N GLU A 465 30.07 -31.99 19.04
CA GLU A 465 31.35 -31.67 18.40
C GLU A 465 31.74 -30.20 18.67
N THR A 466 33.05 -29.94 18.76
CA THR A 466 33.58 -28.58 18.90
C THR A 466 33.37 -27.73 17.66
N GLU A 467 33.21 -28.37 16.49
CA GLU A 467 32.92 -27.72 15.21
C GLU A 467 31.44 -27.89 14.85
N MET A 468 30.85 -26.88 14.23
CA MET A 468 29.44 -26.85 13.84
C MET A 468 29.30 -26.44 12.36
N LEU A 469 28.47 -27.17 11.62
CA LEU A 469 28.12 -26.81 10.24
C LEU A 469 26.93 -25.85 10.22
N ILE A 470 27.11 -24.68 9.62
CA ILE A 470 26.08 -23.64 9.47
C ILE A 470 25.81 -23.35 7.99
N LYS A 471 24.66 -22.73 7.71
CA LYS A 471 24.28 -22.28 6.36
C LYS A 471 24.46 -20.78 6.24
N VAL A 472 25.27 -20.36 5.27
CA VAL A 472 25.44 -18.95 4.88
C VAL A 472 24.75 -18.74 3.54
N TYR A 473 23.70 -17.93 3.54
CA TYR A 473 22.88 -17.67 2.37
C TYR A 473 23.53 -16.60 1.50
N ALA A 474 23.39 -16.76 0.18
CA ALA A 474 23.97 -15.83 -0.79
C ALA A 474 23.48 -14.39 -0.61
N GLY A 475 22.30 -14.16 -0.02
CA GLY A 475 21.79 -12.81 0.24
C GLY A 475 21.82 -11.94 -1.03
N ASP A 476 22.53 -10.81 -0.96
CA ASP A 476 22.70 -9.89 -2.09
C ASP A 476 23.63 -10.42 -3.18
N LEU A 477 24.55 -11.33 -2.84
CA LEU A 477 25.48 -11.98 -3.78
C LEU A 477 24.72 -12.69 -4.92
N ARG A 478 23.47 -13.09 -4.68
CA ARG A 478 22.57 -13.66 -5.68
C ARG A 478 22.43 -12.80 -6.94
N ASN A 479 22.64 -11.49 -6.85
CA ASN A 479 22.56 -10.57 -7.99
C ASN A 479 23.72 -10.73 -8.98
N ILE A 480 24.88 -11.21 -8.51
CA ILE A 480 26.07 -11.44 -9.35
C ILE A 480 26.30 -12.92 -9.66
N LEU A 481 25.68 -13.82 -8.89
CA LEU A 481 25.77 -15.25 -9.09
C LEU A 481 24.93 -15.71 -10.30
N PRO A 482 25.34 -16.80 -10.98
CA PRO A 482 24.52 -17.46 -12.00
C PRO A 482 23.12 -17.85 -11.48
N GLN A 483 22.11 -17.87 -12.35
CA GLN A 483 20.72 -18.20 -11.95
C GLN A 483 20.56 -19.59 -11.30
N ASN A 484 21.48 -20.51 -11.58
CA ASN A 484 21.53 -21.87 -11.04
C ASN A 484 22.47 -22.04 -9.83
N ALA A 485 23.05 -20.95 -9.31
CA ALA A 485 23.86 -21.00 -8.10
C ALA A 485 23.03 -21.45 -6.88
N SER A 486 23.72 -22.04 -5.89
CA SER A 486 23.10 -22.44 -4.64
C SER A 486 22.51 -21.22 -3.90
N ASP A 487 21.40 -21.42 -3.21
CA ASP A 487 20.80 -20.38 -2.36
C ASP A 487 21.64 -20.15 -1.08
N TYR A 488 22.43 -21.15 -0.66
CA TYR A 488 23.33 -21.11 0.50
C TYR A 488 24.52 -22.04 0.31
N GLU A 489 25.61 -21.75 1.02
CA GLU A 489 26.75 -22.65 1.20
C GLU A 489 26.85 -23.10 2.66
N GLU A 490 27.38 -24.30 2.87
CA GLU A 490 27.57 -24.85 4.22
C GLU A 490 28.98 -24.54 4.70
N VAL A 491 29.14 -23.91 5.87
CA VAL A 491 30.42 -23.45 6.43
C VAL A 491 30.63 -24.11 7.79
N TRP A 492 31.80 -24.70 8.01
CA TRP A 492 32.21 -25.22 9.32
C TRP A 492 32.73 -24.07 10.16
N ILE A 493 32.27 -23.99 11.42
CA ILE A 493 32.70 -22.99 12.39
C ILE A 493 33.13 -23.66 13.69
N ASP A 494 34.11 -23.07 14.36
CA ASP A 494 34.62 -23.47 15.67
C ASP A 494 34.51 -22.29 16.67
N PRO A 495 34.83 -22.48 17.97
CA PRO A 495 34.70 -21.42 18.98
C PRO A 495 35.56 -20.17 18.74
N SER A 496 36.55 -20.24 17.84
CA SER A 496 37.40 -19.11 17.44
C SER A 496 36.95 -18.43 16.14
N THR A 497 36.04 -19.04 15.39
CA THR A 497 35.57 -18.52 14.09
C THR A 497 34.77 -17.24 14.28
N THR A 498 35.30 -16.15 13.73
CA THR A 498 34.64 -14.84 13.71
C THR A 498 33.65 -14.72 12.54
N SER A 499 32.84 -13.66 12.55
CA SER A 499 31.95 -13.37 11.42
C SER A 499 32.72 -13.04 10.14
N ALA A 500 33.88 -12.40 10.24
CA ALA A 500 34.79 -12.11 9.12
C ALA A 500 35.43 -13.39 8.54
N ASP A 501 35.84 -14.34 9.38
CA ASP A 501 36.37 -15.63 8.90
C ASP A 501 35.30 -16.40 8.12
N CYS A 502 34.08 -16.47 8.68
CA CYS A 502 32.95 -17.12 8.04
C CYS A 502 32.55 -16.47 6.71
N LEU A 503 32.57 -15.13 6.66
CA LEU A 503 32.35 -14.35 5.44
C LEU A 503 33.33 -14.76 4.34
N ASN A 504 34.63 -14.78 4.63
CA ASN A 504 35.66 -15.12 3.65
C ASN A 504 35.51 -16.56 3.15
N ILE A 505 35.27 -17.52 4.06
CA ILE A 505 35.03 -18.93 3.70
C ILE A 505 33.80 -19.06 2.81
N ALA A 506 32.70 -18.36 3.14
CA ALA A 506 31.48 -18.40 2.34
C ALA A 506 31.71 -17.80 0.93
N LEU A 507 32.39 -16.66 0.82
CA LEU A 507 32.70 -16.02 -0.45
C LEU A 507 33.54 -16.93 -1.36
N GLU A 508 34.55 -17.62 -0.82
CA GLU A 508 35.31 -18.61 -1.57
C GLU A 508 34.43 -19.73 -2.11
N LYS A 509 33.53 -20.28 -1.29
CA LYS A 509 32.61 -21.36 -1.70
C LYS A 509 31.61 -20.92 -2.77
N PHE A 510 31.15 -19.68 -2.72
CA PHE A 510 30.31 -19.10 -3.76
C PHE A 510 31.08 -18.76 -5.07
N GLY A 511 32.41 -18.93 -5.09
CA GLY A 511 33.26 -18.56 -6.23
C GLY A 511 33.55 -17.06 -6.33
N CYS A 512 33.33 -16.32 -5.24
CA CYS A 512 33.48 -14.87 -5.14
C CYS A 512 34.62 -14.44 -4.20
N GLY A 513 35.66 -15.27 -4.02
CA GLY A 513 36.80 -14.97 -3.13
C GLY A 513 37.67 -13.76 -3.54
N HIS A 514 37.32 -13.04 -4.61
CA HIS A 514 37.91 -11.76 -4.95
C HIS A 514 37.31 -10.59 -4.13
N LEU A 515 36.20 -10.84 -3.42
CA LEU A 515 35.56 -9.91 -2.50
C LEU A 515 36.03 -10.21 -1.07
N GLY A 516 36.07 -9.18 -0.21
CA GLY A 516 36.41 -9.30 1.20
C GLY A 516 35.48 -8.53 2.15
N SER A 517 35.93 -8.31 3.38
CA SER A 517 35.18 -7.57 4.42
C SER A 517 34.92 -6.09 4.08
N ASP A 518 35.71 -5.51 3.18
CA ASP A 518 35.49 -4.14 2.69
C ASP A 518 34.34 -4.09 1.66
N ASP A 519 34.08 -5.19 0.96
CA ASP A 519 33.05 -5.29 -0.08
C ASP A 519 31.74 -5.90 0.43
N CYS A 520 31.82 -6.76 1.45
CA CYS A 520 30.70 -7.54 1.97
C CYS A 520 30.74 -7.64 3.50
N TYR A 521 29.59 -7.86 4.10
CA TYR A 521 29.46 -8.17 5.53
C TYR A 521 28.42 -9.27 5.76
N LEU A 522 28.52 -9.90 6.93
CA LEU A 522 27.58 -10.93 7.35
C LEU A 522 26.43 -10.32 8.15
N SER A 523 25.20 -10.66 7.78
CA SER A 523 23.99 -10.14 8.42
C SER A 523 23.14 -11.27 9.00
N SER A 524 22.69 -11.09 10.23
CA SER A 524 21.74 -11.98 10.90
C SER A 524 20.31 -11.55 10.55
N VAL A 525 19.57 -12.40 9.83
CA VAL A 525 18.16 -12.18 9.49
C VAL A 525 17.28 -13.16 10.25
N CYS A 526 16.50 -12.66 11.21
CA CYS A 526 15.49 -13.42 11.94
C CYS A 526 14.11 -13.19 11.32
N MET A 527 13.36 -14.28 11.07
CA MET A 527 12.00 -14.22 10.51
C MET A 527 10.93 -14.63 11.54
N ASP A 528 11.25 -14.69 12.82
CA ASP A 528 10.27 -15.03 13.86
C ASP A 528 9.31 -13.85 14.11
N ARG A 529 8.01 -14.07 13.85
CA ARG A 529 6.89 -13.11 13.92
C ARG A 529 6.99 -11.93 12.94
N GLN A 530 8.14 -11.27 12.87
CA GLN A 530 8.49 -10.22 11.93
C GLN A 530 9.87 -10.50 11.33
N VAL A 531 10.22 -9.77 10.27
CA VAL A 531 11.58 -9.78 9.75
C VAL A 531 12.41 -8.76 10.52
N TYR A 532 13.47 -9.23 11.18
CA TYR A 532 14.48 -8.40 11.83
C TYR A 532 15.85 -8.74 11.27
N GLU A 533 16.59 -7.72 10.85
CA GLU A 533 17.95 -7.89 10.33
C GLU A 533 18.95 -7.07 11.15
N ARG A 534 20.11 -7.66 11.43
CA ARG A 534 21.22 -7.03 12.16
C ARG A 534 22.55 -7.35 11.49
N ARG A 535 23.34 -6.32 11.19
CA ARG A 535 24.75 -6.48 10.80
C ARG A 535 25.54 -7.09 11.97
N LEU A 536 26.29 -8.16 11.71
CA LEU A 536 27.23 -8.72 12.67
C LEU A 536 28.52 -7.90 12.66
N ALA A 537 29.14 -7.74 13.83
CA ALA A 537 30.46 -7.13 13.92
C ALA A 537 31.51 -8.12 13.42
N ASP A 538 32.57 -7.63 12.79
CA ASP A 538 33.59 -8.47 12.14
C ASP A 538 34.26 -9.45 13.12
N ASP A 539 34.42 -9.05 14.38
CA ASP A 539 35.00 -9.81 15.49
C ASP A 539 33.99 -10.67 16.26
N GLU A 540 32.70 -10.66 15.87
CA GLU A 540 31.65 -11.39 16.57
C GLU A 540 31.82 -12.91 16.39
N LEU A 541 31.91 -13.64 17.51
CA LEU A 541 32.10 -15.10 17.53
C LEU A 541 30.78 -15.85 17.25
N LEU A 542 30.76 -16.62 16.16
CA LEU A 542 29.52 -17.22 15.66
C LEU A 542 28.99 -18.36 16.53
N VAL A 543 29.87 -19.18 17.13
CA VAL A 543 29.44 -20.27 18.03
C VAL A 543 28.69 -19.69 19.24
N SER A 544 29.23 -18.64 19.86
CA SER A 544 28.60 -17.92 20.98
C SER A 544 27.26 -17.32 20.58
N PHE A 545 27.20 -16.68 19.40
CA PHE A 545 25.97 -16.12 18.85
C PHE A 545 24.87 -17.18 18.69
N PHE A 546 25.17 -18.33 18.07
CA PHE A 546 24.18 -19.40 17.90
C PHE A 546 23.80 -20.07 19.23
N SER A 547 24.73 -20.23 20.18
CA SER A 547 24.41 -20.72 21.52
C SER A 547 23.46 -19.80 22.27
N GLN A 548 23.65 -18.48 22.16
CA GLN A 548 22.71 -17.51 22.73
C GLN A 548 21.31 -17.66 22.10
N LEU A 549 21.22 -17.74 20.77
CA LEU A 549 19.93 -17.93 20.08
C LEU A 549 19.22 -19.21 20.53
N ARG A 550 19.94 -20.34 20.63
CA ARG A 550 19.39 -21.64 21.09
C ARG A 550 18.84 -21.58 22.51
N GLN A 551 19.45 -20.79 23.39
CA GLN A 551 19.00 -20.60 24.76
C GLN A 551 17.81 -19.64 24.85
N GLU A 552 17.81 -18.57 24.05
CA GLU A 552 16.75 -17.57 24.05
C GLU A 552 15.43 -18.12 23.51
N SER A 553 15.46 -18.77 22.36
CA SER A 553 14.30 -19.41 21.73
C SER A 553 14.72 -20.41 20.66
N ALA A 554 14.21 -21.63 20.77
CA ALA A 554 14.31 -22.66 19.76
C ALA A 554 13.74 -22.21 18.41
N ARG A 555 12.67 -21.41 18.42
CA ARG A 555 12.03 -20.89 17.22
C ARG A 555 12.89 -19.82 16.56
N THR A 556 13.34 -18.83 17.31
CA THR A 556 14.28 -17.80 16.83
C THR A 556 15.54 -18.47 16.27
N SER A 557 16.11 -19.44 16.99
CA SER A 557 17.31 -20.16 16.54
C SER A 557 17.11 -20.86 15.19
N GLN A 558 15.95 -21.46 14.92
CA GLN A 558 15.66 -22.10 13.62
C GLN A 558 15.36 -21.10 12.51
N LEU A 559 14.80 -19.93 12.84
CA LEU A 559 14.33 -18.93 11.88
C LEU A 559 15.34 -17.80 11.64
N THR A 560 16.48 -17.81 12.32
CA THR A 560 17.60 -16.90 12.06
C THR A 560 18.53 -17.50 11.01
N ARG A 561 18.85 -16.71 9.98
CA ARG A 561 19.80 -17.04 8.91
C ARG A 561 20.95 -16.04 8.90
N LEU A 562 22.09 -16.50 8.42
CA LEU A 562 23.21 -15.64 8.07
C LEU A 562 23.16 -15.37 6.56
N GLU A 563 23.06 -14.11 6.17
CA GLU A 563 23.01 -13.69 4.77
C GLU A 563 24.20 -12.78 4.45
N LEU A 564 24.77 -12.95 3.26
CA LEU A 564 25.80 -12.06 2.72
C LEU A 564 25.16 -10.77 2.19
N ARG A 565 25.70 -9.63 2.61
CA ARG A 565 25.29 -8.29 2.16
C ARG A 565 26.49 -7.58 1.57
N PHE A 566 26.29 -6.82 0.49
CA PHE A 566 27.34 -5.92 0.02
C PHE A 566 27.43 -4.70 0.93
N VAL A 567 28.65 -4.27 1.22
CA VAL A 567 28.93 -2.92 1.71
C VAL A 567 28.55 -1.97 0.58
N VAL A 568 27.60 -1.09 0.86
CA VAL A 568 27.21 -0.04 -0.09
C VAL A 568 28.15 1.13 0.15
N ASP A 569 28.98 1.45 -0.84
CA ASP A 569 29.90 2.57 -0.77
C ASP A 569 29.10 3.88 -0.87
N ASP A 570 28.80 4.47 0.30
CA ASP A 570 28.03 5.72 0.44
C ASP A 570 28.72 6.93 -0.23
N ALA A 571 29.99 6.78 -0.63
CA ALA A 571 30.79 7.80 -1.31
C ALA A 571 30.33 8.10 -2.76
N ALA A 572 29.64 7.17 -3.44
CA ALA A 572 29.23 7.35 -4.83
C ALA A 572 27.90 8.12 -5.02
N GLY A 573 27.26 8.60 -3.94
CA GLY A 573 26.04 9.42 -4.01
C GLY A 573 24.81 8.69 -4.56
N SER A 574 24.81 7.35 -4.61
CA SER A 574 23.78 6.56 -5.31
C SER A 574 22.60 6.08 -4.45
N HIS A 575 22.63 6.30 -3.13
CA HIS A 575 21.58 5.86 -2.19
C HIS A 575 21.24 6.90 -1.13
N ALA A 576 20.83 8.09 -1.56
CA ALA A 576 20.22 9.03 -0.62
C ALA A 576 18.86 8.48 -0.16
N VAL A 577 18.70 8.27 1.15
CA VAL A 577 17.43 7.99 1.80
C VAL A 577 16.66 9.29 1.97
N SER A 578 15.47 9.35 1.37
CA SER A 578 14.56 10.49 1.51
C SER A 578 13.63 10.31 2.71
N LEU A 579 13.65 11.28 3.63
CA LEU A 579 12.76 11.38 4.78
C LEU A 579 11.89 12.64 4.64
N PHE A 580 10.60 12.44 4.38
CA PHE A 580 9.63 13.53 4.35
C PHE A 580 9.27 13.95 5.77
N VAL A 581 9.23 15.26 6.01
CA VAL A 581 8.78 15.87 7.26
C VAL A 581 7.70 16.89 6.96
N GLY A 582 6.52 16.74 7.57
CA GLY A 582 5.38 17.63 7.41
C GLY A 582 4.73 18.02 8.74
N ASN A 583 3.65 18.79 8.66
CA ASN A 583 3.03 19.49 9.79
C ASN A 583 3.97 20.50 10.49
N LEU A 584 4.95 21.03 9.76
CA LEU A 584 5.73 22.18 10.23
C LEU A 584 4.90 23.45 10.04
N LYS A 585 5.32 24.53 10.70
CA LYS A 585 4.72 25.85 10.47
C LYS A 585 5.04 26.32 9.05
N GLU A 586 4.04 26.80 8.33
CA GLU A 586 4.15 27.28 6.95
C GLU A 586 4.97 28.58 6.85
N ASN A 587 5.52 28.83 5.66
CA ASN A 587 6.20 30.07 5.27
C ASN A 587 7.38 30.47 6.17
N LEU A 588 8.02 29.50 6.82
CA LEU A 588 9.26 29.74 7.55
C LEU A 588 10.46 29.69 6.61
N SER A 589 11.49 30.49 6.90
CA SER A 589 12.75 30.38 6.17
C SER A 589 13.40 29.01 6.40
N GLN A 590 14.19 28.55 5.43
CA GLN A 590 14.93 27.28 5.55
C GLN A 590 15.69 27.20 6.88
N ARG A 591 16.41 28.27 7.26
CA ARG A 591 17.19 28.32 8.51
C ARG A 591 16.33 28.04 9.75
N LEU A 592 15.08 28.53 9.79
CA LEU A 592 14.18 28.28 10.91
C LEU A 592 13.71 26.82 10.93
N TYR A 593 13.43 26.22 9.76
CA TYR A 593 13.17 24.77 9.69
C TYR A 593 14.37 23.97 10.20
N GLU A 594 15.59 24.34 9.81
CA GLU A 594 16.79 23.66 10.28
C GLU A 594 16.93 23.75 11.81
N CYS A 595 16.66 24.91 12.42
CA CYS A 595 16.69 25.06 13.86
C CYS A 595 15.65 24.17 14.57
N ILE A 596 14.41 24.14 14.06
CA ILE A 596 13.33 23.31 14.63
C ILE A 596 13.71 21.82 14.55
N LEU A 597 14.23 21.38 13.40
CA LEU A 597 14.58 19.98 13.19
C LEU A 597 15.81 19.57 14.02
N LEU A 598 16.83 20.44 14.12
CA LEU A 598 17.99 20.19 14.98
C LEU A 598 17.62 20.10 16.46
N GLU A 599 16.64 20.89 16.93
CA GLU A 599 16.14 20.77 18.31
C GLU A 599 15.55 19.37 18.58
N LYS A 600 14.86 18.78 17.58
CA LYS A 600 14.25 17.45 17.72
C LYS A 600 15.22 16.31 17.48
N LEU A 601 16.15 16.46 16.54
CA LEU A 601 17.07 15.40 16.10
C LEU A 601 18.41 15.42 16.85
N GLY A 602 18.88 16.58 17.28
CA GLY A 602 20.27 16.78 17.69
C GLY A 602 21.26 16.78 16.51
N GLU A 603 22.48 17.26 16.77
CA GLU A 603 23.55 17.30 15.75
C GLU A 603 23.98 15.90 15.29
N GLU A 604 23.87 14.90 16.17
CA GLU A 604 24.21 13.51 15.85
C GLU A 604 23.38 12.98 14.67
N TYR A 605 22.08 13.31 14.60
CA TYR A 605 21.15 12.83 13.56
C TYR A 605 20.81 13.88 12.51
N ARG A 606 21.65 14.92 12.37
CA ARG A 606 21.53 15.94 11.31
C ARG A 606 21.52 15.30 9.91
N TRP A 607 20.61 15.71 9.05
CA TRP A 607 20.54 15.29 7.65
C TRP A 607 21.78 15.73 6.84
N ASP A 608 21.99 15.13 5.67
CA ASP A 608 23.07 15.53 4.76
C ASP A 608 22.65 16.74 3.91
N THR A 609 21.49 16.67 3.27
CA THR A 609 20.95 17.77 2.46
C THR A 609 19.43 17.88 2.63
N ILE A 610 18.87 19.08 2.38
CA ILE A 610 17.43 19.27 2.21
C ILE A 610 17.16 19.30 0.70
N ASP A 611 16.44 18.31 0.21
CA ASP A 611 16.25 18.10 -1.23
C ASP A 611 15.07 18.90 -1.79
N ALA A 612 14.02 19.09 -0.98
CA ALA A 612 12.87 19.91 -1.35
C ALA A 612 12.30 20.61 -0.11
N ILE A 613 11.83 21.84 -0.27
CA ILE A 613 11.07 22.59 0.74
C ILE A 613 9.80 23.12 0.09
N TYR A 614 8.67 22.76 0.68
CA TYR A 614 7.35 23.25 0.30
C TYR A 614 6.89 24.26 1.35
N TYR A 615 7.38 25.49 1.23
CA TYR A 615 7.18 26.56 2.21
C TYR A 615 5.71 26.77 2.58
N GLU A 616 4.85 26.86 1.57
CA GLU A 616 3.43 27.13 1.73
C GLU A 616 2.67 25.95 2.36
N SER A 617 3.23 24.74 2.28
CA SER A 617 2.64 23.53 2.85
C SER A 617 3.31 23.09 4.16
N GLY A 618 4.29 23.86 4.67
CA GLY A 618 4.96 23.54 5.94
C GLY A 618 5.60 22.14 5.94
N CYS A 619 6.24 21.76 4.84
CA CYS A 619 6.87 20.45 4.72
C CYS A 619 8.15 20.50 3.89
N LEU A 620 8.99 19.48 4.06
CA LEU A 620 10.28 19.36 3.39
C LEU A 620 10.69 17.90 3.27
N VAL A 621 11.71 17.64 2.45
CA VAL A 621 12.34 16.32 2.33
C VAL A 621 13.81 16.41 2.70
N LEU A 622 14.17 15.69 3.75
CA LEU A 622 15.56 15.49 4.17
C LEU A 622 16.16 14.33 3.40
N THR A 623 17.46 14.40 3.14
CA THR A 623 18.22 13.31 2.53
C THR A 623 19.36 12.90 3.43
N TYR A 624 19.54 11.58 3.53
CA TYR A 624 20.56 10.93 4.34
C TYR A 624 21.33 9.96 3.46
N ARG A 625 22.66 10.03 3.45
CA ARG A 625 23.51 9.02 2.82
C ARG A 625 23.50 7.73 3.65
N ALA A 626 23.62 7.88 4.97
CA ALA A 626 23.57 6.76 5.90
C ALA A 626 22.13 6.39 6.26
N SER A 627 21.69 5.21 5.81
CA SER A 627 20.34 4.69 6.06
C SER A 627 20.01 4.46 7.55
N GLU A 628 20.98 4.05 8.37
CA GLU A 628 20.85 3.96 9.84
C GLU A 628 20.47 5.30 10.47
N LYS A 629 21.12 6.38 10.01
CA LYS A 629 20.90 7.73 10.52
C LYS A 629 19.48 8.21 10.18
N ALA A 630 19.02 7.90 8.97
CA ALA A 630 17.67 8.23 8.52
C ALA A 630 16.57 7.53 9.34
N GLU A 631 16.75 6.24 9.67
CA GLU A 631 15.81 5.48 10.49
C GLU A 631 15.73 6.03 11.91
N ARG A 632 16.87 6.36 12.52
CA ARG A 632 16.90 7.01 13.83
C ARG A 632 16.23 8.37 13.80
N ALA A 633 16.47 9.16 12.76
CA ALA A 633 15.80 10.44 12.57
C ALA A 633 14.27 10.28 12.41
N TYR A 634 13.82 9.28 11.65
CA TYR A 634 12.41 8.92 11.53
C TYR A 634 11.79 8.57 12.89
N ASP A 635 12.44 7.70 13.67
CA ASP A 635 11.95 7.29 14.99
C ASP A 635 11.81 8.45 15.97
N LEU A 636 12.71 9.43 15.91
CA LEU A 636 12.66 10.64 16.72
C LEU A 636 11.54 11.59 16.27
N LEU A 637 11.32 11.72 14.96
CA LEU A 637 10.36 12.68 14.40
C LEU A 637 8.92 12.18 14.40
N LYS A 638 8.68 10.87 14.24
CA LYS A 638 7.32 10.33 14.08
C LYS A 638 6.42 10.61 15.29
N ASP A 639 6.98 10.65 16.49
CA ASP A 639 6.26 10.90 17.75
C ASP A 639 6.50 12.32 18.29
N ALA A 640 7.23 13.16 17.55
CA ALA A 640 7.53 14.52 17.96
C ALA A 640 6.32 15.45 17.80
N MET A 641 6.16 16.36 18.77
CA MET A 641 5.11 17.37 18.78
C MET A 641 5.69 18.77 18.49
N LEU A 642 4.97 19.56 17.69
CA LEU A 642 5.25 20.96 17.41
C LEU A 642 3.93 21.75 17.45
N MET A 643 3.84 22.76 18.34
CA MET A 643 2.63 23.59 18.50
C MET A 643 1.34 22.75 18.66
N ASP A 644 1.38 21.75 19.53
CA ASP A 644 0.29 20.80 19.80
C ASP A 644 -0.16 19.94 18.60
N LYS A 645 0.63 19.90 17.52
CA LYS A 645 0.45 19.00 16.39
C LYS A 645 1.58 17.99 16.31
N GLN A 646 1.25 16.73 16.05
CA GLN A 646 2.25 15.71 15.78
C GLN A 646 2.89 15.97 14.41
N LEU A 647 4.22 15.91 14.35
CA LEU A 647 4.94 15.97 13.09
C LEU A 647 4.60 14.74 12.24
N THR A 648 4.52 14.93 10.93
CA THR A 648 4.42 13.80 9.99
C THR A 648 5.82 13.45 9.54
N ALA A 649 6.26 12.22 9.75
CA ALA A 649 7.55 11.72 9.26
C ALA A 649 7.33 10.48 8.39
N LEU A 650 7.88 10.43 7.17
CA LEU A 650 7.73 9.29 6.26
C LEU A 650 9.05 8.98 5.55
N LEU A 651 9.52 7.73 5.67
CA LEU A 651 10.57 7.22 4.78
C LEU A 651 9.98 6.96 3.40
N LEU A 652 10.57 7.56 2.36
CA LEU A 652 10.06 7.50 1.00
C LEU A 652 10.84 6.49 0.15
N PRO A 653 10.17 5.67 -0.68
CA PRO A 653 10.85 4.84 -1.65
C PRO A 653 11.44 5.68 -2.80
N THR A 654 12.48 5.17 -3.44
CA THR A 654 13.04 5.77 -4.65
C THR A 654 12.60 4.97 -5.88
N ILE A 655 12.02 5.67 -6.85
CA ILE A 655 11.67 5.08 -8.15
C ILE A 655 12.80 5.37 -9.14
N HIS A 656 13.21 4.34 -9.89
CA HIS A 656 14.31 4.38 -10.85
C HIS A 656 13.76 4.26 -12.27
N PRO A 657 13.56 5.39 -12.99
CA PRO A 657 12.90 5.40 -14.31
C PRO A 657 13.59 4.52 -15.35
N ARG A 658 14.93 4.39 -15.26
CA ARG A 658 15.76 3.59 -16.17
C ARG A 658 15.41 2.10 -16.21
N HIS A 659 14.73 1.58 -15.18
CA HIS A 659 14.35 0.16 -15.10
C HIS A 659 12.89 -0.09 -15.49
N LEU A 660 12.15 0.98 -15.80
CA LEU A 660 10.76 0.90 -16.21
C LEU A 660 10.69 0.36 -17.66
N PRO A 661 9.88 -0.68 -17.93
CA PRO A 661 9.69 -1.17 -19.29
C PRO A 661 9.11 -0.09 -20.21
N ALA A 662 9.52 -0.08 -21.47
CA ALA A 662 9.01 0.85 -22.47
C ALA A 662 7.49 0.70 -22.64
N GLY A 663 6.78 1.84 -22.73
CA GLY A 663 5.32 1.89 -22.92
C GLY A 663 4.49 1.72 -21.64
N VAL A 664 5.11 1.49 -20.48
CA VAL A 664 4.40 1.43 -19.20
C VAL A 664 4.26 2.84 -18.62
N GLN A 665 3.07 3.18 -18.13
CA GLN A 665 2.76 4.43 -17.44
C GLN A 665 2.27 4.11 -16.01
N PRO A 666 3.16 4.00 -15.02
CA PRO A 666 2.78 3.65 -13.66
C PRO A 666 1.64 4.53 -13.12
N LEU A 667 0.69 3.94 -12.41
CA LEU A 667 -0.37 4.69 -11.74
C LEU A 667 0.09 5.15 -10.35
N LEU A 668 -0.10 6.42 -10.04
CA LEU A 668 -0.02 7.00 -8.70
C LEU A 668 -1.44 7.13 -8.14
N VAL A 669 -1.73 6.47 -7.02
CA VAL A 669 -3.07 6.47 -6.41
C VAL A 669 -3.04 7.27 -5.11
N PHE A 670 -3.88 8.29 -5.02
CA PHE A 670 -4.12 9.05 -3.80
C PHE A 670 -5.47 8.69 -3.22
N VAL A 671 -5.51 8.34 -1.93
CA VAL A 671 -6.76 8.01 -1.23
C VAL A 671 -6.97 8.93 -0.04
N ASN A 672 -8.06 9.69 -0.06
CA ASN A 672 -8.52 10.47 1.09
C ASN A 672 -9.46 9.63 1.97
N LEU A 673 -8.96 9.13 3.10
CA LEU A 673 -9.72 8.25 3.99
C LEU A 673 -10.92 8.95 4.65
N LYS A 674 -10.88 10.28 4.78
CA LYS A 674 -11.96 11.09 5.38
C LYS A 674 -13.13 11.33 4.41
N SER A 675 -12.96 11.04 3.12
CA SER A 675 -14.00 11.23 2.11
C SER A 675 -15.01 10.07 2.06
N GLY A 676 -16.24 10.34 1.62
CA GLY A 676 -17.24 9.34 1.25
C GLY A 676 -17.82 8.47 2.37
N GLY A 677 -17.85 8.96 3.61
CA GLY A 677 -18.31 8.14 4.74
C GLY A 677 -17.32 7.05 5.12
N CYS A 678 -16.02 7.35 5.03
CA CYS A 678 -14.90 6.46 5.33
C CYS A 678 -14.74 5.28 4.36
N GLN A 679 -15.32 5.36 3.16
CA GLN A 679 -15.15 4.37 2.09
C GLN A 679 -13.70 4.26 1.58
N GLY A 680 -12.87 5.29 1.83
CA GLY A 680 -11.44 5.27 1.46
C GLY A 680 -10.65 4.16 2.15
N LEU A 681 -11.08 3.68 3.32
CA LEU A 681 -10.40 2.60 4.06
C LEU A 681 -10.39 1.27 3.30
N ASP A 682 -11.53 0.88 2.72
CA ASP A 682 -11.59 -0.36 1.94
C ASP A 682 -10.84 -0.21 0.60
N LEU A 683 -10.90 0.98 0.00
CA LEU A 683 -10.25 1.28 -1.28
C LEU A 683 -8.72 1.26 -1.18
N ILE A 684 -8.13 1.88 -0.15
CA ILE A 684 -6.67 1.90 -0.01
C ILE A 684 -6.10 0.49 0.13
N VAL A 685 -6.77 -0.36 0.92
CA VAL A 685 -6.41 -1.78 1.10
C VAL A 685 -6.58 -2.53 -0.23
N ALA A 686 -7.69 -2.31 -0.94
CA ALA A 686 -7.92 -2.96 -2.22
C ALA A 686 -6.89 -2.59 -3.29
N PHE A 687 -6.50 -1.32 -3.39
CA PHE A 687 -5.49 -0.86 -4.35
C PHE A 687 -4.09 -1.31 -3.97
N ARG A 688 -3.69 -1.29 -2.69
CA ARG A 688 -2.39 -1.84 -2.23
C ARG A 688 -2.25 -3.33 -2.53
N ARG A 689 -3.37 -4.06 -2.52
CA ARG A 689 -3.43 -5.45 -2.95
C ARG A 689 -3.27 -5.62 -4.46
N LEU A 690 -3.98 -4.82 -5.25
CA LEU A 690 -4.04 -4.98 -6.71
C LEU A 690 -2.79 -4.42 -7.42
N LEU A 691 -2.24 -3.31 -6.92
CA LEU A 691 -1.06 -2.61 -7.46
C LEU A 691 0.17 -2.90 -6.61
N ASN A 692 1.32 -2.34 -6.99
CA ASN A 692 2.45 -2.26 -6.09
C ASN A 692 2.07 -1.34 -4.90
N PRO A 693 2.26 -1.73 -3.63
CA PRO A 693 1.91 -0.89 -2.48
C PRO A 693 2.56 0.51 -2.52
N PHE A 694 3.73 0.65 -3.15
CA PHE A 694 4.43 1.93 -3.33
C PHE A 694 3.82 2.85 -4.42
N GLN A 695 2.70 2.42 -5.04
CA GLN A 695 1.87 3.26 -5.90
C GLN A 695 0.73 3.95 -5.14
N VAL A 696 0.44 3.54 -3.89
CA VAL A 696 -0.81 3.90 -3.20
C VAL A 696 -0.53 4.69 -1.92
N PHE A 697 -0.89 5.96 -1.94
CA PHE A 697 -0.60 6.94 -0.89
C PHE A 697 -1.88 7.34 -0.15
N ASN A 698 -1.76 7.38 1.19
CA ASN A 698 -2.80 7.92 2.06
C ASN A 698 -2.60 9.42 2.21
N LEU A 699 -3.61 10.20 1.83
CA LEU A 699 -3.54 11.66 1.91
C LEU A 699 -3.58 12.22 3.33
N ASP A 700 -3.93 11.44 4.35
CA ASP A 700 -3.87 11.89 5.74
C ASP A 700 -2.42 12.09 6.24
N TYR A 701 -1.42 11.52 5.56
CA TYR A 701 -0.01 11.59 5.96
C TYR A 701 0.79 12.41 4.95
N GLY A 702 0.84 13.74 5.16
CA GLY A 702 1.62 14.64 4.32
C GLY A 702 0.97 15.01 2.98
N GLY A 703 -0.25 14.55 2.71
CA GLY A 703 -1.00 14.90 1.50
C GLY A 703 -0.45 14.30 0.21
N PRO A 704 -0.66 14.98 -0.94
CA PRO A 704 -0.18 14.49 -2.24
C PRO A 704 1.34 14.57 -2.41
N LEU A 705 2.01 15.48 -1.69
CA LEU A 705 3.42 15.82 -1.89
C LEU A 705 4.39 14.63 -1.76
N PRO A 706 4.28 13.73 -0.77
CA PRO A 706 5.11 12.53 -0.71
C PRO A 706 5.06 11.67 -1.97
N GLY A 707 3.85 11.43 -2.51
CA GLY A 707 3.67 10.63 -3.72
C GLY A 707 4.19 11.32 -4.97
N LEU A 708 3.90 12.61 -5.10
CA LEU A 708 4.42 13.44 -6.19
C LEU A 708 5.95 13.49 -6.18
N TYR A 709 6.56 13.67 -5.00
CA TYR A 709 8.01 13.61 -4.83
C TYR A 709 8.56 12.25 -5.28
N CYS A 710 7.98 11.12 -4.87
CA CYS A 710 8.45 9.79 -5.29
C CYS A 710 8.40 9.57 -6.80
N PHE A 711 7.39 10.13 -7.48
CA PHE A 711 7.15 9.95 -8.92
C PHE A 711 7.82 11.04 -9.79
N ARG A 712 8.44 12.08 -9.19
CA ARG A 712 8.92 13.28 -9.90
C ARG A 712 9.91 13.01 -11.03
N HIS A 713 10.66 11.91 -11.00
CA HIS A 713 11.64 11.58 -12.05
C HIS A 713 11.06 10.75 -13.20
N LEU A 714 9.80 10.33 -13.14
CA LEU A 714 9.13 9.64 -14.23
C LEU A 714 8.67 10.65 -15.28
N SER A 715 9.05 10.46 -16.53
CA SER A 715 8.60 11.31 -17.65
C SER A 715 7.15 11.03 -18.07
N SER A 716 6.56 9.90 -17.65
CA SER A 716 5.18 9.54 -17.95
C SER A 716 4.59 8.65 -16.87
N TYR A 717 3.47 9.05 -16.29
CA TYR A 717 2.69 8.32 -15.29
C TYR A 717 1.26 8.85 -15.25
N LYS A 718 0.33 8.10 -14.66
CA LYS A 718 -1.08 8.53 -14.47
C LYS A 718 -1.37 8.73 -13.00
N ILE A 719 -2.40 9.52 -12.66
CA ILE A 719 -2.84 9.73 -11.27
C ILE A 719 -4.30 9.32 -11.11
N LEU A 720 -4.62 8.52 -10.10
CA LEU A 720 -5.99 8.23 -9.64
C LEU A 720 -6.21 8.92 -8.29
N ILE A 721 -7.22 9.78 -8.19
CA ILE A 721 -7.53 10.54 -6.97
C ILE A 721 -8.86 10.06 -6.41
N CYS A 722 -8.83 9.37 -5.27
CA CYS A 722 -10.02 8.90 -4.57
C CYS A 722 -10.44 9.92 -3.51
N GLY A 723 -11.40 10.78 -3.85
CA GLY A 723 -11.82 11.89 -3.01
C GLY A 723 -13.02 12.66 -3.57
N GLY A 724 -13.33 13.81 -2.98
CA GLY A 724 -14.25 14.79 -3.59
C GLY A 724 -13.49 15.84 -4.41
N ASP A 725 -14.21 16.79 -4.99
CA ASP A 725 -13.63 17.87 -5.80
C ASP A 725 -12.51 18.63 -5.08
N GLY A 726 -12.67 18.93 -3.79
CA GLY A 726 -11.62 19.58 -2.98
C GLY A 726 -10.35 18.74 -2.83
N THR A 727 -10.42 17.41 -2.88
CA THR A 727 -9.24 16.53 -2.88
C THR A 727 -8.52 16.58 -4.24
N VAL A 728 -9.29 16.63 -5.33
CA VAL A 728 -8.75 16.80 -6.68
C VAL A 728 -8.06 18.15 -6.80
N GLY A 729 -8.70 19.22 -6.32
CA GLY A 729 -8.13 20.57 -6.29
C GLY A 729 -6.84 20.66 -5.49
N TRP A 730 -6.82 20.09 -4.28
CA TRP A 730 -5.61 20.03 -3.47
C TRP A 730 -4.46 19.32 -4.20
N THR A 731 -4.74 18.22 -4.89
CA THR A 731 -3.73 17.49 -5.67
C THR A 731 -3.23 18.32 -6.85
N LEU A 732 -4.11 19.02 -7.56
CA LEU A 732 -3.75 19.92 -8.66
C LEU A 732 -2.86 21.07 -8.17
N SER A 733 -3.17 21.68 -7.02
CA SER A 733 -2.34 22.73 -6.43
C SER A 733 -0.95 22.20 -6.05
N CYS A 734 -0.86 20.98 -5.49
CA CYS A 734 0.44 20.37 -5.23
C CYS A 734 1.21 20.05 -6.52
N LEU A 735 0.52 19.65 -7.60
CA LEU A 735 1.13 19.46 -8.93
C LEU A 735 1.70 20.76 -9.48
N ASP A 736 1.03 21.90 -9.28
CA ASP A 736 1.55 23.21 -9.71
C ASP A 736 2.85 23.57 -8.98
N ILE A 737 2.96 23.22 -7.68
CA ILE A 737 4.17 23.44 -6.88
C ILE A 737 5.33 22.58 -7.38
N VAL A 738 5.11 21.27 -7.55
CA VAL A 738 6.20 20.34 -7.92
C VAL A 738 6.51 20.33 -9.41
N GLY A 739 5.59 20.83 -10.24
CA GLY A 739 5.61 20.66 -11.69
C GLY A 739 6.81 21.32 -12.39
N GLN A 740 7.48 22.28 -11.74
CA GLN A 740 8.70 22.89 -12.27
C GLN A 740 9.91 21.96 -12.19
N ASP A 741 9.97 21.12 -11.15
CA ASP A 741 11.08 20.20 -10.86
C ASP A 741 10.78 18.75 -11.27
N ALA A 742 9.54 18.47 -11.70
CA ALA A 742 9.13 17.15 -12.16
C ALA A 742 9.54 16.91 -13.63
N ALA A 743 9.82 15.66 -13.99
CA ALA A 743 10.05 15.23 -15.36
C ALA A 743 8.75 15.12 -16.17
N CYS A 744 7.60 15.05 -15.50
CA CYS A 744 6.27 15.05 -16.10
C CYS A 744 5.43 16.15 -15.45
N ASN A 745 5.14 17.20 -16.21
CA ASN A 745 4.53 18.42 -15.68
C ASN A 745 2.99 18.39 -15.77
N SER A 746 2.44 17.41 -16.48
CA SER A 746 0.99 17.31 -16.73
C SER A 746 0.55 15.85 -16.85
N PRO A 747 0.68 15.04 -15.78
CA PRO A 747 0.21 13.65 -15.80
C PRO A 747 -1.32 13.60 -15.93
N PRO A 748 -1.89 12.66 -16.70
CA PRO A 748 -3.34 12.45 -16.77
C PRO A 748 -3.94 12.09 -15.40
N ILE A 749 -5.12 12.63 -15.09
CA ILE A 749 -5.79 12.46 -13.79
C ILE A 749 -7.16 11.81 -13.96
N ALA A 750 -7.41 10.77 -13.17
CA ALA A 750 -8.70 10.10 -13.02
C ALA A 750 -9.30 10.41 -11.62
N PRO A 751 -10.38 11.19 -11.52
CA PRO A 751 -11.07 11.42 -10.24
C PRO A 751 -12.06 10.29 -9.92
N LEU A 752 -11.79 9.52 -8.86
CA LEU A 752 -12.75 8.56 -8.30
C LEU A 752 -13.65 9.27 -7.26
N PRO A 753 -14.97 9.38 -7.52
CA PRO A 753 -15.84 10.29 -6.79
C PRO A 753 -16.28 9.74 -5.43
N LEU A 754 -15.54 10.07 -4.37
CA LEU A 754 -15.91 9.76 -2.98
C LEU A 754 -16.68 10.90 -2.28
N GLY A 755 -16.70 12.11 -2.85
CA GLY A 755 -17.38 13.27 -2.25
C GLY A 755 -18.91 13.28 -2.43
N THR A 756 -19.54 14.37 -2.00
CA THR A 756 -20.98 14.62 -2.26
C THR A 756 -21.20 15.42 -3.55
N GLY A 757 -20.29 16.38 -3.84
CA GLY A 757 -20.28 17.26 -5.01
C GLY A 757 -19.96 16.46 -6.27
N ASN A 758 -18.69 16.08 -6.46
CA ASN A 758 -18.09 15.32 -7.56
C ASN A 758 -18.43 15.86 -8.96
N ASP A 759 -18.42 17.18 -9.11
CA ASP A 759 -18.78 17.85 -10.36
C ASP A 759 -17.79 17.51 -11.48
N LEU A 760 -16.48 17.52 -11.19
CA LEU A 760 -15.48 17.16 -12.19
C LEU A 760 -15.60 15.70 -12.63
N ALA A 761 -15.80 14.78 -11.69
CA ALA A 761 -15.94 13.35 -12.00
C ALA A 761 -17.17 13.06 -12.88
N ARG A 762 -18.28 13.82 -12.73
CA ARG A 762 -19.44 13.70 -13.63
C ARG A 762 -19.10 14.17 -15.04
N VAL A 763 -18.45 15.32 -15.17
CA VAL A 763 -18.09 15.91 -16.47
C VAL A 763 -17.11 15.01 -17.22
N LEU A 764 -16.12 14.46 -16.49
CA LEU A 764 -15.15 13.50 -17.01
C LEU A 764 -15.68 12.05 -17.08
N ARG A 765 -16.98 11.82 -16.81
CA ARG A 765 -17.68 10.53 -16.93
C ARG A 765 -17.18 9.40 -16.02
N TRP A 766 -16.49 9.74 -14.92
CA TRP A 766 -16.17 8.82 -13.82
C TRP A 766 -17.36 8.56 -12.87
N GLY A 767 -18.48 9.26 -13.10
CA GLY A 767 -19.74 9.04 -12.42
C GLY A 767 -20.00 10.01 -11.27
N SER A 768 -21.21 9.91 -10.69
CA SER A 768 -21.66 10.83 -9.63
C SER A 768 -21.15 10.46 -8.24
N GLY A 769 -20.67 9.23 -8.07
CA GLY A 769 -20.13 8.77 -6.80
C GLY A 769 -19.93 7.27 -6.73
N TYR A 770 -18.89 6.83 -6.04
CA TYR A 770 -18.54 5.44 -5.85
C TYR A 770 -19.51 4.71 -4.91
N SER A 771 -19.87 3.47 -5.24
CA SER A 771 -20.54 2.55 -4.33
C SER A 771 -19.58 1.46 -3.86
N SER A 772 -19.65 1.06 -2.59
CA SER A 772 -18.84 -0.06 -2.05
C SER A 772 -19.14 -1.42 -2.71
N THR A 773 -20.16 -1.48 -3.56
CA THR A 773 -20.48 -2.65 -4.40
C THR A 773 -19.64 -2.74 -5.68
N GLU A 774 -19.00 -1.65 -6.10
CA GLU A 774 -18.13 -1.64 -7.27
C GLU A 774 -16.81 -2.36 -6.97
N ASP A 775 -16.31 -3.14 -7.93
CA ASP A 775 -15.06 -3.90 -7.78
C ASP A 775 -13.86 -2.98 -8.05
N PRO A 776 -12.92 -2.79 -7.10
CA PRO A 776 -11.75 -1.94 -7.32
C PRO A 776 -10.91 -2.35 -8.54
N LEU A 777 -10.95 -3.62 -8.96
CA LEU A 777 -10.27 -4.06 -10.18
C LEU A 777 -10.95 -3.52 -11.46
N SER A 778 -12.27 -3.31 -11.48
CA SER A 778 -12.93 -2.70 -12.65
C SER A 778 -12.49 -1.25 -12.80
N ILE A 779 -12.43 -0.50 -11.70
CA ILE A 779 -11.94 0.90 -11.70
C ILE A 779 -10.54 0.98 -12.30
N LEU A 780 -9.61 0.10 -11.90
CA LEU A 780 -8.27 0.10 -12.47
C LEU A 780 -8.23 -0.26 -13.97
N LYS A 781 -9.12 -1.14 -14.43
CA LYS A 781 -9.27 -1.43 -15.86
C LYS A 781 -9.82 -0.24 -16.62
N ASP A 782 -10.76 0.49 -16.02
CA ASP A 782 -11.31 1.71 -16.60
C ASP A 782 -10.20 2.78 -16.72
N VAL A 783 -9.29 2.90 -15.73
CA VAL A 783 -8.10 3.78 -15.84
C VAL A 783 -7.15 3.36 -16.96
N VAL A 784 -6.96 2.06 -17.19
CA VAL A 784 -6.15 1.56 -18.31
C VAL A 784 -6.80 1.90 -19.65
N ALA A 785 -8.12 1.76 -19.76
CA ALA A 785 -8.88 1.96 -20.99
C ALA A 785 -9.32 3.42 -21.23
N ALA A 786 -9.15 4.31 -20.26
CA ALA A 786 -9.62 5.68 -20.32
C ALA A 786 -8.93 6.49 -21.43
N GLU A 787 -9.72 7.31 -22.10
CA GLU A 787 -9.25 8.33 -23.05
C GLU A 787 -8.81 9.57 -22.28
N GLU A 788 -7.73 10.19 -22.74
CA GLU A 788 -7.19 11.42 -22.17
C GLU A 788 -7.88 12.63 -22.79
N VAL A 789 -8.38 13.53 -21.94
CA VAL A 789 -9.01 14.79 -22.35
C VAL A 789 -8.30 15.95 -21.65
N GLN A 790 -8.30 17.11 -22.30
CA GLN A 790 -7.76 18.34 -21.73
C GLN A 790 -8.77 18.96 -20.76
N LEU A 791 -8.26 19.73 -19.79
CA LEU A 791 -9.06 20.53 -18.87
C LEU A 791 -8.46 21.92 -18.78
N ASP A 792 -9.23 22.92 -19.15
CA ASP A 792 -8.85 24.31 -18.98
C ASP A 792 -8.77 24.65 -17.48
N ARG A 793 -7.74 25.41 -17.10
CA ARG A 793 -7.53 25.85 -15.73
C ARG A 793 -7.31 27.36 -15.74
N TRP A 794 -8.10 28.07 -14.94
CA TRP A 794 -8.23 29.52 -15.06
C TRP A 794 -7.60 30.25 -13.88
N THR A 795 -6.83 31.28 -14.17
CA THR A 795 -6.31 32.18 -13.13
C THR A 795 -7.31 33.31 -12.86
N PHE A 796 -7.83 33.34 -11.65
CA PHE A 796 -8.68 34.39 -11.13
C PHE A 796 -7.83 35.41 -10.36
N VAL A 797 -7.84 36.67 -10.81
CA VAL A 797 -7.04 37.75 -10.21
C VAL A 797 -7.96 38.74 -9.51
N VAL A 798 -7.83 38.85 -8.19
CA VAL A 798 -8.54 39.83 -7.36
C VAL A 798 -7.63 41.03 -7.14
N ARG A 799 -8.09 42.21 -7.57
CA ARG A 799 -7.43 43.48 -7.27
C ARG A 799 -8.30 44.27 -6.29
N PRO A 800 -7.92 44.37 -5.00
CA PRO A 800 -8.66 45.14 -4.03
C PRO A 800 -8.52 46.64 -4.30
N ALA A 801 -9.57 47.42 -3.98
CA ALA A 801 -9.57 48.87 -4.15
C ALA A 801 -8.90 49.63 -2.98
N GLU A 802 -8.76 48.99 -1.82
CA GLU A 802 -8.04 49.47 -0.63
C GLU A 802 -7.12 48.34 -0.11
N GLU A 803 -6.03 48.66 0.60
CA GLU A 803 -5.13 47.64 1.15
C GLU A 803 -5.86 46.70 2.13
N PHE A 804 -5.68 45.39 1.97
CA PHE A 804 -6.18 44.41 2.95
C PHE A 804 -5.56 44.66 4.32
N LYS A 805 -6.32 44.41 5.40
CA LYS A 805 -5.71 44.22 6.72
C LYS A 805 -4.88 42.93 6.69
N ASP A 806 -3.68 42.95 7.28
CA ASP A 806 -2.69 41.86 7.24
C ASP A 806 -3.27 40.48 7.58
N GLU A 807 -4.24 40.40 8.50
CA GLU A 807 -4.88 39.14 8.92
C GLU A 807 -5.69 38.47 7.79
N THR A 808 -6.33 39.26 6.92
CA THR A 808 -7.17 38.74 5.82
C THR A 808 -6.31 38.32 4.62
N LYS A 809 -5.22 39.06 4.38
CA LYS A 809 -4.20 38.71 3.39
C LYS A 809 -3.53 37.39 3.73
N LEU A 810 -3.15 37.20 5.00
CA LEU A 810 -2.56 35.96 5.50
C LEU A 810 -3.52 34.77 5.36
N ALA A 811 -4.80 34.88 5.70
CA ALA A 811 -5.76 33.77 5.58
C ALA A 811 -5.97 33.29 4.13
N LEU A 812 -5.92 34.21 3.16
CA LEU A 812 -6.09 33.92 1.73
C LEU A 812 -4.81 33.37 1.07
N GLU A 813 -3.64 33.80 1.53
CA GLU A 813 -2.32 33.30 1.10
C GLU A 813 -2.02 31.91 1.67
N THR A 814 -2.38 31.66 2.95
CA THR A 814 -2.13 30.40 3.69
C THR A 814 -2.89 29.19 3.11
N GLN A 815 -3.98 29.40 2.36
CA GLN A 815 -4.82 28.29 1.87
C GLN A 815 -4.67 27.97 0.37
N ASN A 816 -4.02 28.83 -0.44
CA ASN A 816 -4.14 28.76 -1.90
C ASN A 816 -2.82 28.74 -2.69
N ASN A 817 -1.65 28.61 -2.04
CA ASN A 817 -0.36 28.41 -2.70
C ASN A 817 -0.12 29.35 -3.90
N ALA A 818 -0.26 30.66 -3.66
CA ALA A 818 -0.17 31.67 -4.70
C ALA A 818 1.25 32.28 -4.75
N PRO A 819 1.93 32.29 -5.91
CA PRO A 819 3.23 32.95 -6.03
C PRO A 819 3.08 34.47 -5.82
N THR A 820 3.92 35.02 -4.94
CA THR A 820 4.08 36.47 -4.79
C THR A 820 4.87 37.00 -5.98
N THR A 821 4.18 37.57 -6.97
CA THR A 821 4.82 38.42 -7.99
C THR A 821 4.57 39.89 -7.72
N ASN A 822 5.60 40.71 -7.97
CA ASN A 822 5.73 42.15 -7.67
C ASN A 822 4.74 43.09 -8.39
N GLU A 823 3.45 42.76 -8.47
CA GLU A 823 2.40 43.69 -8.89
C GLU A 823 1.38 43.90 -7.75
N GLU A 824 1.52 45.05 -7.10
CA GLU A 824 0.58 45.73 -6.17
C GLU A 824 -0.65 44.91 -5.73
N ASN A 825 -0.58 44.32 -4.52
CA ASN A 825 -1.70 43.79 -3.72
C ASN A 825 -2.74 42.86 -4.40
N SER A 826 -2.38 42.20 -5.50
CA SER A 826 -3.29 41.29 -6.20
C SER A 826 -3.26 39.86 -5.63
N ILE A 827 -4.43 39.23 -5.49
CA ILE A 827 -4.57 37.83 -5.07
C ILE A 827 -4.86 36.99 -6.31
N MET A 828 -4.04 35.97 -6.56
CA MET A 828 -4.19 35.04 -7.68
C MET A 828 -4.69 33.70 -7.19
N ILE A 829 -5.75 33.17 -7.82
CA ILE A 829 -6.41 31.93 -7.44
C ILE A 829 -6.60 31.07 -8.69
N ILE A 830 -6.30 29.77 -8.63
CA ILE A 830 -6.57 28.85 -9.75
C ILE A 830 -7.97 28.26 -9.60
N MET A 831 -8.82 28.48 -10.59
CA MET A 831 -10.17 27.92 -10.68
C MET A 831 -10.18 26.72 -11.65
N ASN A 832 -10.70 25.59 -11.17
CA ASN A 832 -10.81 24.36 -11.97
C ASN A 832 -12.26 24.06 -12.42
N SER A 833 -13.26 24.60 -11.74
CA SER A 833 -14.67 24.20 -11.93
C SER A 833 -15.60 25.37 -12.18
N TYR A 834 -15.82 26.20 -11.17
CA TYR A 834 -16.67 27.39 -11.26
C TYR A 834 -16.38 28.35 -10.11
N PHE A 835 -16.78 29.61 -10.29
CA PHE A 835 -16.94 30.55 -9.18
C PHE A 835 -18.33 31.17 -9.18
N GLY A 836 -18.86 31.41 -7.98
CA GLY A 836 -20.19 31.96 -7.76
C GLY A 836 -20.15 33.28 -6.99
N ILE A 837 -21.08 34.18 -7.30
CA ILE A 837 -21.27 35.46 -6.61
C ILE A 837 -22.76 35.63 -6.31
N GLY A 838 -23.06 36.12 -5.11
CA GLY A 838 -24.42 36.42 -4.69
C GLY A 838 -25.07 35.25 -3.98
N ILE A 839 -26.27 34.85 -4.41
CA ILE A 839 -27.08 33.90 -3.65
C ILE A 839 -26.49 32.48 -3.54
N ASP A 840 -25.80 32.00 -4.58
CA ASP A 840 -25.08 30.72 -4.56
C ASP A 840 -23.93 30.74 -3.53
N ALA A 841 -23.12 31.79 -3.62
CA ALA A 841 -22.02 32.07 -2.72
C ALA A 841 -22.46 32.02 -1.24
N ASP A 842 -23.53 32.74 -0.94
CA ASP A 842 -24.09 32.83 0.40
C ASP A 842 -24.59 31.46 0.92
N LEU A 843 -25.22 30.63 0.09
CA LEU A 843 -25.68 29.27 0.49
C LEU A 843 -24.52 28.29 0.69
N SER A 844 -23.54 28.40 -0.18
CA SER A 844 -22.33 27.60 -0.19
C SER A 844 -21.48 27.83 1.07
N LEU A 845 -21.38 29.08 1.56
CA LEU A 845 -20.73 29.40 2.83
C LEU A 845 -21.44 28.79 4.04
N ASP A 846 -22.76 28.96 4.15
CA ASP A 846 -23.52 28.41 5.28
C ASP A 846 -23.38 26.89 5.38
N PHE A 847 -23.37 26.21 4.23
CA PHE A 847 -23.14 24.77 4.18
C PHE A 847 -21.72 24.40 4.61
N HIS A 848 -20.71 25.17 4.18
CA HIS A 848 -19.32 24.97 4.59
C HIS A 848 -19.17 25.15 6.11
N ASN A 849 -19.70 26.23 6.68
CA ASN A 849 -19.64 26.50 8.12
C ASN A 849 -20.31 25.38 8.93
N ALA A 850 -21.51 24.94 8.53
CA ALA A 850 -22.18 23.83 9.17
C ALA A 850 -21.35 22.54 9.15
N ARG A 851 -20.62 22.30 8.06
CA ARG A 851 -19.73 21.14 7.89
C ARG A 851 -18.46 21.25 8.72
N SER A 852 -17.86 22.43 8.80
CA SER A 852 -16.64 22.70 9.56
C SER A 852 -16.88 22.65 11.07
N GLU A 853 -18.05 23.09 11.54
CA GLU A 853 -18.44 23.01 12.96
C GLU A 853 -18.72 21.56 13.41
N ASN A 854 -19.27 20.71 12.54
CA ASN A 854 -19.69 19.36 12.90
C ASN A 854 -19.30 18.29 11.87
N PRO A 855 -18.00 18.09 11.55
CA PRO A 855 -17.58 17.22 10.45
C PRO A 855 -18.05 15.76 10.59
N SER A 856 -18.19 15.26 11.82
CA SER A 856 -18.69 13.90 12.10
C SER A 856 -20.14 13.66 11.65
N LYS A 857 -20.95 14.72 11.52
CA LYS A 857 -22.35 14.64 11.04
C LYS A 857 -22.46 14.63 9.52
N PHE A 858 -21.36 14.84 8.78
CA PHE A 858 -21.36 14.95 7.31
C PHE A 858 -20.79 13.71 6.60
N ASN A 859 -21.06 12.54 7.16
CA ASN A 859 -20.58 11.23 6.71
C ASN A 859 -21.48 10.54 5.67
N SER A 860 -22.64 11.11 5.32
CA SER A 860 -23.55 10.54 4.33
C SER A 860 -23.92 11.54 3.23
N ARG A 861 -23.80 11.13 1.96
CA ARG A 861 -24.15 11.96 0.79
C ARG A 861 -25.61 12.42 0.80
N ILE A 862 -26.54 11.55 1.19
CA ILE A 862 -27.98 11.86 1.25
C ILE A 862 -28.22 12.92 2.34
N HIS A 863 -27.64 12.73 3.52
CA HIS A 863 -27.75 13.67 4.63
C HIS A 863 -27.17 15.04 4.24
N ASN A 864 -25.98 15.04 3.63
CA ASN A 864 -25.31 16.27 3.18
C ASN A 864 -26.19 17.06 2.19
N LYS A 865 -26.80 16.38 1.21
CA LYS A 865 -27.75 17.03 0.28
C LYS A 865 -28.99 17.57 1.00
N GLY A 866 -29.51 16.83 1.99
CA GLY A 866 -30.64 17.27 2.81
C GLY A 866 -30.36 18.51 3.65
N VAL A 867 -29.16 18.61 4.23
CA VAL A 867 -28.70 19.81 4.96
C VAL A 867 -28.61 21.01 4.02
N TYR A 868 -28.01 20.84 2.83
CA TYR A 868 -27.91 21.90 1.82
C TYR A 868 -29.29 22.41 1.41
N PHE A 869 -30.24 21.49 1.15
CA PHE A 869 -31.63 21.84 0.83
C PHE A 869 -32.34 22.61 1.97
N LYS A 870 -32.14 22.19 3.22
CA LYS A 870 -32.72 22.85 4.40
C LYS A 870 -32.20 24.29 4.57
N ILE A 871 -30.91 24.51 4.32
CA ILE A 871 -30.30 25.85 4.31
C ILE A 871 -30.92 26.70 3.19
N GLY A 872 -31.05 26.13 1.99
CA GLY A 872 -31.74 26.76 0.85
C GLY A 872 -33.15 27.25 1.17
N LEU A 873 -33.98 26.39 1.76
CA LEU A 873 -35.35 26.75 2.18
C LEU A 873 -35.37 27.87 3.23
N ARG A 874 -34.42 27.89 4.17
CA ARG A 874 -34.33 28.94 5.18
C ARG A 874 -34.02 30.30 4.55
N LYS A 875 -33.15 30.35 3.53
CA LYS A 875 -32.83 31.59 2.82
C LYS A 875 -33.95 32.10 1.94
N MET A 876 -34.83 31.24 1.45
CA MET A 876 -36.05 31.68 0.74
C MET A 876 -36.97 32.57 1.62
N MET A 877 -36.98 32.32 2.94
CA MET A 877 -37.87 33.05 3.86
C MET A 877 -37.28 34.38 4.34
N ASN A 878 -35.97 34.60 4.22
CA ASN A 878 -35.28 35.80 4.69
C ASN A 878 -34.89 36.73 3.52
N ARG A 879 -34.96 38.06 3.69
CA ARG A 879 -34.51 39.03 2.67
C ARG A 879 -32.98 38.96 2.47
N THR A 880 -32.55 38.46 1.32
CA THR A 880 -31.13 38.36 0.91
C THR A 880 -30.52 39.73 0.59
N ALA A 881 -29.23 39.92 0.87
CA ALA A 881 -28.47 41.14 0.49
C ALA A 881 -28.27 41.25 -1.03
N CYS A 882 -28.53 40.16 -1.77
CA CYS A 882 -28.22 40.03 -3.19
C CYS A 882 -29.38 40.42 -4.13
N LYS A 883 -30.50 40.93 -3.62
CA LYS A 883 -31.75 41.14 -4.39
C LYS A 883 -31.61 42.05 -5.62
N ASP A 884 -30.64 42.96 -5.61
CA ASP A 884 -30.37 43.91 -6.70
C ASP A 884 -28.94 43.77 -7.27
N LEU A 885 -28.37 42.55 -7.26
CA LEU A 885 -26.97 42.32 -7.63
C LEU A 885 -26.61 42.89 -9.01
N HIS A 886 -27.50 42.75 -10.01
CA HIS A 886 -27.34 43.31 -11.37
C HIS A 886 -27.09 44.83 -11.41
N LYS A 887 -27.53 45.61 -10.42
CA LYS A 887 -27.27 47.06 -10.32
C LYS A 887 -25.94 47.39 -9.68
N GLN A 888 -25.31 46.40 -9.05
CA GLN A 888 -24.14 46.59 -8.19
C GLN A 888 -22.88 45.97 -8.80
N ILE A 889 -23.00 45.25 -9.93
CA ILE A 889 -21.88 44.64 -10.62
C ILE A 889 -21.85 45.06 -12.08
N VAL A 890 -20.65 45.23 -12.62
CA VAL A 890 -20.40 45.44 -14.04
C VAL A 890 -19.60 44.26 -14.54
N VAL A 891 -20.06 43.61 -15.60
CA VAL A 891 -19.40 42.43 -16.20
C VAL A 891 -19.01 42.76 -17.63
N VAL A 892 -17.75 42.55 -17.95
CA VAL A 892 -17.18 42.70 -19.28
C VAL A 892 -16.65 41.33 -19.70
N ALA A 893 -17.11 40.82 -20.84
CA ALA A 893 -16.73 39.53 -21.40
C ALA A 893 -16.08 39.76 -22.76
N ASP A 894 -14.81 39.37 -22.94
CA ASP A 894 -14.00 39.62 -24.13
C ASP A 894 -14.03 41.09 -24.61
N GLY A 895 -13.96 42.02 -23.65
CA GLY A 895 -14.02 43.47 -23.90
C GLY A 895 -15.42 44.03 -24.14
N LYS A 896 -16.46 43.19 -24.23
CA LYS A 896 -17.85 43.60 -24.41
C LYS A 896 -18.57 43.75 -23.08
N LEU A 897 -19.12 44.94 -22.84
CA LEU A 897 -19.97 45.19 -21.67
C LEU A 897 -21.29 44.41 -21.76
N LEU A 898 -21.58 43.58 -20.75
CA LEU A 898 -22.82 42.81 -20.69
C LEU A 898 -23.95 43.63 -20.06
N THR A 899 -25.14 43.56 -20.67
CA THR A 899 -26.37 44.08 -20.06
C THR A 899 -27.01 42.99 -19.20
N LEU A 900 -26.99 43.17 -17.88
CA LEU A 900 -27.44 42.15 -16.93
C LEU A 900 -28.96 42.25 -16.66
N PRO A 901 -29.71 41.15 -16.76
CA PRO A 901 -31.11 41.10 -16.33
C PRO A 901 -31.21 41.15 -14.79
N PRO A 902 -32.41 41.27 -14.21
CA PRO A 902 -32.60 41.19 -12.77
C PRO A 902 -32.13 39.84 -12.20
N ILE A 903 -30.88 39.82 -11.74
CA ILE A 903 -30.23 38.65 -11.13
C ILE A 903 -29.87 38.91 -9.68
N GLU A 904 -29.93 37.84 -8.88
CA GLU A 904 -29.48 37.75 -7.49
C GLU A 904 -28.20 36.90 -7.35
N GLY A 905 -27.79 36.21 -8.41
CA GLY A 905 -26.53 35.46 -8.46
C GLY A 905 -25.90 35.48 -9.85
N LEU A 906 -24.57 35.46 -9.89
CA LEU A 906 -23.77 35.29 -11.10
C LEU A 906 -22.86 34.08 -10.90
N ILE A 907 -22.88 33.15 -11.83
CA ILE A 907 -21.99 31.98 -11.84
C ILE A 907 -21.14 32.06 -13.10
N VAL A 908 -19.85 31.81 -12.96
CA VAL A 908 -18.93 31.62 -14.07
C VAL A 908 -18.42 30.19 -14.01
N LEU A 909 -18.63 29.43 -15.08
CA LEU A 909 -18.35 28.01 -15.16
C LEU A 909 -17.17 27.77 -16.11
N ASN A 910 -16.32 26.83 -15.73
CA ASN A 910 -15.35 26.16 -16.59
C ASN A 910 -15.82 24.74 -16.96
N ILE A 911 -16.68 24.15 -16.14
CA ILE A 911 -17.24 22.82 -16.39
C ILE A 911 -18.78 22.84 -16.36
N HIS A 912 -19.38 21.93 -17.13
CA HIS A 912 -20.84 21.79 -17.27
C HIS A 912 -21.53 21.10 -16.09
N SER A 913 -21.06 21.37 -14.88
CA SER A 913 -21.58 20.81 -13.63
C SER A 913 -21.36 21.78 -12.48
N TRP A 914 -22.41 22.03 -11.72
CA TRP A 914 -22.44 22.98 -10.62
C TRP A 914 -23.26 22.41 -9.45
N GLY A 915 -22.81 22.66 -8.22
CA GLY A 915 -23.57 22.38 -7.01
C GLY A 915 -23.86 20.91 -6.72
N GLY A 916 -23.08 19.97 -7.26
CA GLY A 916 -23.32 18.53 -7.09
C GLY A 916 -24.07 17.88 -8.25
N GLY A 917 -23.84 18.36 -9.46
CA GLY A 917 -24.27 17.74 -10.71
C GLY A 917 -25.33 18.49 -11.51
N ALA A 918 -25.75 19.68 -11.08
CA ALA A 918 -26.72 20.46 -11.84
C ALA A 918 -26.04 21.14 -13.04
N ASN A 919 -26.76 21.28 -14.15
CA ASN A 919 -26.26 21.96 -15.33
C ASN A 919 -26.98 23.32 -15.49
N PRO A 920 -26.42 24.42 -14.96
CA PRO A 920 -27.03 25.74 -15.06
C PRO A 920 -26.99 26.29 -16.50
N TRP A 921 -26.13 25.81 -17.39
CA TRP A 921 -26.17 26.20 -18.80
C TRP A 921 -27.35 25.56 -19.54
N GLY A 922 -27.78 24.36 -19.11
CA GLY A 922 -28.88 23.61 -19.72
C GLY A 922 -28.48 22.83 -20.97
N LEU A 923 -29.40 22.00 -21.47
CA LEU A 923 -29.19 21.13 -22.64
C LEU A 923 -29.81 21.68 -23.94
N GLU A 924 -30.57 22.78 -23.85
CA GLU A 924 -31.26 23.36 -24.99
C GLU A 924 -30.25 23.95 -26.00
N LYS A 925 -30.41 23.56 -27.28
CA LYS A 925 -29.65 24.17 -28.38
C LYS A 925 -30.11 25.62 -28.55
N ASP A 926 -29.15 26.51 -28.63
CA ASP A 926 -29.34 27.93 -28.86
C ASP A 926 -28.41 28.31 -30.01
N ASP A 927 -28.96 29.00 -31.03
CA ASP A 927 -28.21 29.37 -32.22
C ASP A 927 -27.18 30.47 -31.93
N VAL A 928 -27.25 31.12 -30.76
CA VAL A 928 -26.37 32.24 -30.36
C VAL A 928 -25.07 31.76 -29.70
N PHE A 929 -25.08 30.62 -29.01
CA PHE A 929 -23.93 30.15 -28.23
C PHE A 929 -23.42 28.80 -28.72
N SER A 930 -22.11 28.59 -28.60
CA SER A 930 -21.48 27.32 -28.92
C SER A 930 -21.84 26.26 -27.88
N LYS A 931 -21.76 24.98 -28.25
CA LYS A 931 -21.91 23.89 -27.29
C LYS A 931 -20.69 23.94 -26.35
N PRO A 932 -20.89 24.18 -25.06
CA PRO A 932 -19.76 24.43 -24.20
C PRO A 932 -19.04 23.13 -23.82
N THR A 933 -17.74 23.23 -23.63
CA THR A 933 -16.86 22.14 -23.23
C THR A 933 -15.98 22.58 -22.07
N HIS A 934 -15.01 21.77 -21.65
CA HIS A 934 -14.09 22.10 -20.55
C HIS A 934 -12.64 22.25 -21.06
N TYR A 935 -12.49 22.41 -22.37
CA TYR A 935 -11.21 22.44 -23.10
C TYR A 935 -11.26 23.37 -24.33
N ASP A 936 -12.25 24.27 -24.41
CA ASP A 936 -12.43 25.20 -25.53
C ASP A 936 -11.79 26.56 -25.30
N GLY A 937 -11.19 26.80 -24.12
CA GLY A 937 -10.63 28.07 -23.73
C GLY A 937 -11.70 29.14 -23.48
N LEU A 938 -12.94 28.76 -23.18
CA LEU A 938 -14.05 29.67 -22.88
C LEU A 938 -14.63 29.42 -21.48
N LEU A 939 -15.21 30.47 -20.91
CA LEU A 939 -15.98 30.44 -19.67
C LEU A 939 -17.44 30.74 -19.93
N GLU A 940 -18.35 29.97 -19.33
CA GLU A 940 -19.79 30.22 -19.39
C GLU A 940 -20.23 31.15 -18.25
N VAL A 941 -20.82 32.28 -18.61
CA VAL A 941 -21.36 33.26 -17.67
C VAL A 941 -22.88 33.10 -17.56
N VAL A 942 -23.38 32.76 -16.38
CA VAL A 942 -24.78 32.45 -16.11
C VAL A 942 -25.36 33.30 -14.99
N GLY A 943 -26.56 33.82 -15.20
CA GLY A 943 -27.33 34.57 -14.21
C GLY A 943 -28.40 33.73 -13.50
N ILE A 944 -28.54 33.92 -12.18
CA ILE A 944 -29.61 33.34 -11.36
C ILE A 944 -30.49 34.46 -10.81
N SER A 945 -31.82 34.33 -10.94
CA SER A 945 -32.79 35.34 -10.52
C SER A 945 -33.30 35.19 -9.08
N GLY A 946 -32.94 34.10 -8.39
CA GLY A 946 -33.26 33.88 -6.97
C GLY A 946 -33.27 32.40 -6.59
N VAL A 947 -33.56 32.07 -5.32
CA VAL A 947 -33.49 30.69 -4.81
C VAL A 947 -34.48 29.74 -5.48
N VAL A 948 -35.67 30.21 -5.86
CA VAL A 948 -36.67 29.37 -6.55
C VAL A 948 -36.15 28.93 -7.91
N HIS A 949 -35.60 29.86 -8.68
CA HIS A 949 -34.97 29.58 -9.96
C HIS A 949 -33.77 28.63 -9.78
N MET A 950 -32.96 28.86 -8.75
CA MET A 950 -31.88 27.96 -8.37
C MET A 950 -32.38 26.52 -8.10
N GLY A 951 -33.51 26.37 -7.40
CA GLY A 951 -34.15 25.07 -7.16
C GLY A 951 -34.66 24.39 -8.44
N GLN A 952 -35.12 25.15 -9.42
CA GLN A 952 -35.49 24.62 -10.75
C GLN A 952 -34.27 24.07 -11.49
N ILE A 953 -33.13 24.76 -11.42
CA ILE A 953 -31.85 24.28 -11.99
C ILE A 953 -31.42 22.98 -11.31
N TYR A 954 -31.43 22.93 -9.98
CA TYR A 954 -31.06 21.73 -9.21
C TYR A 954 -31.95 20.51 -9.47
N SER A 955 -33.22 20.73 -9.79
CA SER A 955 -34.18 19.67 -10.13
C SER A 955 -34.18 19.29 -11.62
N GLY A 956 -33.40 20.00 -12.45
CA GLY A 956 -33.40 19.83 -13.90
C GLY A 956 -34.67 20.32 -14.59
N LEU A 957 -35.51 21.09 -13.89
CA LEU A 957 -36.76 21.66 -14.41
C LEU A 957 -36.56 23.03 -15.09
N GLY A 958 -35.33 23.57 -15.07
CA GLY A 958 -34.97 24.81 -15.74
C GLY A 958 -33.45 24.94 -15.90
N SER A 959 -33.04 25.98 -16.62
CA SER A 959 -31.64 26.39 -16.77
C SER A 959 -31.47 27.83 -16.32
N GLY A 960 -30.24 28.22 -15.97
CA GLY A 960 -29.91 29.61 -15.69
C GLY A 960 -30.01 30.51 -16.92
N ILE A 961 -29.92 31.82 -16.69
CA ILE A 961 -29.96 32.81 -17.77
C ILE A 961 -28.57 32.86 -18.41
N ARG A 962 -28.44 32.41 -19.66
CA ARG A 962 -27.17 32.45 -20.41
C ARG A 962 -26.81 33.90 -20.75
N LEU A 963 -25.66 34.39 -20.28
CA LEU A 963 -25.24 35.78 -20.46
C LEU A 963 -24.12 35.93 -21.49
N ALA A 964 -23.11 35.05 -21.43
CA ALA A 964 -21.97 35.06 -22.36
C ALA A 964 -21.18 33.75 -22.34
N GLN A 965 -20.42 33.50 -23.40
CA GLN A 965 -19.21 32.65 -23.39
C GLN A 965 -18.02 33.54 -23.72
N ALA A 966 -16.92 33.45 -22.97
CA ALA A 966 -15.76 34.32 -23.17
C ALA A 966 -14.45 33.73 -22.67
N GLY A 967 -13.35 34.06 -23.36
CA GLY A 967 -11.99 33.70 -22.94
C GLY A 967 -11.41 34.64 -21.88
N HIS A 968 -12.01 35.80 -21.66
CA HIS A 968 -11.63 36.74 -20.60
C HIS A 968 -12.86 37.42 -19.99
N VAL A 969 -13.03 37.27 -18.67
CA VAL A 969 -14.12 37.89 -17.92
C VAL A 969 -13.56 38.86 -16.89
N ARG A 970 -13.87 40.16 -17.04
CA ARG A 970 -13.55 41.19 -16.06
C ARG A 970 -14.81 41.64 -15.34
N LYS A 971 -14.78 41.59 -14.01
CA LYS A 971 -15.86 42.06 -13.15
C LYS A 971 -15.42 43.24 -12.30
N THR A 972 -16.29 44.24 -12.18
CA THR A 972 -16.16 45.32 -11.19
C THR A 972 -17.33 45.29 -10.23
N ILE A 973 -17.07 45.38 -8.94
CA ILE A 973 -18.07 45.38 -7.86
C ILE A 973 -18.23 46.81 -7.34
N GLY A 974 -19.46 47.27 -7.21
CA GLY A 974 -19.76 48.63 -6.75
C GLY A 974 -19.37 48.86 -5.28
N PRO A 975 -19.14 50.12 -4.89
CA PRO A 975 -18.58 50.50 -3.57
C PRO A 975 -19.49 50.21 -2.36
N ARG A 976 -20.76 49.82 -2.59
CA ARG A 976 -21.73 49.52 -1.53
C ARG A 976 -21.65 48.08 -1.02
N LEU A 977 -20.83 47.25 -1.65
CA LEU A 977 -20.71 45.84 -1.31
C LEU A 977 -19.35 45.55 -0.72
N ARG A 978 -19.33 44.94 0.47
CA ARG A 978 -18.12 44.31 0.98
C ARG A 978 -17.97 42.94 0.35
N VAL A 979 -16.73 42.62 -0.01
CA VAL A 979 -16.39 41.40 -0.72
C VAL A 979 -15.42 40.58 0.10
N THR A 980 -15.83 39.38 0.46
CA THR A 980 -14.95 38.37 1.05
C THR A 980 -14.83 37.23 0.05
N CYS A 981 -13.59 36.91 -0.34
CA CYS A 981 -13.33 35.72 -1.14
C CYS A 981 -13.20 34.57 -0.16
N GLU A 982 -14.12 33.61 -0.24
CA GLU A 982 -14.07 32.41 0.60
C GLU A 982 -13.86 31.20 -0.32
N PRO A 983 -12.80 30.40 -0.10
CA PRO A 983 -12.67 29.11 -0.78
C PRO A 983 -13.85 28.23 -0.36
N HIS A 984 -14.74 27.90 -1.30
CA HIS A 984 -15.81 26.93 -1.03
C HIS A 984 -15.20 25.51 -0.93
N SER A 985 -14.11 25.28 -1.66
CA SER A 985 -13.17 24.15 -1.60
C SER A 985 -11.89 24.51 -2.36
N TYR A 986 -10.83 23.68 -2.33
CA TYR A 986 -9.66 23.80 -3.23
C TYR A 986 -10.00 23.75 -4.75
N PHE A 987 -11.28 23.69 -5.11
CA PHE A 987 -11.76 23.41 -6.48
C PHE A 987 -12.72 24.46 -7.04
N SER A 988 -13.47 25.16 -6.17
CA SER A 988 -14.42 26.23 -6.51
C SER A 988 -14.38 27.34 -5.47
N PHE A 989 -14.55 28.59 -5.90
CA PHE A 989 -14.48 29.76 -5.03
C PHE A 989 -15.79 30.53 -5.03
N VAL A 990 -16.03 31.23 -3.93
CA VAL A 990 -17.26 31.95 -3.69
C VAL A 990 -16.92 33.37 -3.27
N ILE A 991 -17.62 34.33 -3.87
CA ILE A 991 -17.45 35.74 -3.56
C ILE A 991 -18.70 36.21 -2.82
N LEU A 992 -18.54 36.42 -1.51
CA LEU A 992 -19.59 36.93 -0.65
C LEU A 992 -19.78 38.42 -0.86
N VAL A 993 -21.03 38.84 -0.69
CA VAL A 993 -21.47 40.21 -0.92
C VAL A 993 -22.27 40.64 0.30
N GLU A 994 -21.68 41.47 1.15
CA GLU A 994 -22.33 41.98 2.37
C GLU A 994 -22.75 43.45 2.25
N ASP A 995 -23.92 43.78 2.81
CA ASP A 995 -24.41 45.15 2.95
C ASP A 995 -24.02 45.72 4.33
N PRO A 996 -23.13 46.72 4.40
CA PRO A 996 -22.60 47.24 5.66
C PRO A 996 -23.67 47.90 6.56
N LEU A 997 -24.86 48.21 6.03
CA LEU A 997 -25.94 48.84 6.80
C LEU A 997 -26.75 47.87 7.67
N LYS A 998 -26.51 46.55 7.62
CA LYS A 998 -27.24 45.55 8.43
C LYS A 998 -26.60 45.21 9.77
N ASN A 999 -25.31 45.49 9.99
CA ASN A 999 -24.61 45.16 11.25
C ASN A 999 -24.50 46.35 12.23
N GLY A 1000 -25.53 47.20 12.26
CA GLY A 1000 -25.56 48.43 13.03
C GLY A 1000 -26.65 48.50 14.10
N THR A 1001 -26.75 47.51 14.99
CA THR A 1001 -27.30 47.71 16.36
C THR A 1001 -26.71 46.66 17.30
N PRO A 1002 -25.87 47.03 18.29
CA PRO A 1002 -25.58 46.13 19.40
C PRO A 1002 -26.86 45.99 20.23
N ASN A 1003 -27.39 44.78 20.33
CA ASN A 1003 -28.39 44.48 21.35
C ASN A 1003 -27.69 44.57 22.71
N SER A 1004 -27.97 45.66 23.43
CA SER A 1004 -27.81 45.72 24.87
C SER A 1004 -28.82 44.76 25.52
N ASN A 1005 -28.33 43.65 26.05
CA ASN A 1005 -28.79 43.01 27.29
C ASN A 1005 -27.82 41.92 27.71
#